data_AF-A0A937QLD0-F1
#
_entry.id   AF-A0A937QLD0-F1
#
_cell.length_a   1.000
_cell.length_b   1.000
_cell.length_c   1.000
_cell.angle_alpha   90.00
_cell.angle_beta   90.00
_cell.angle_gamma   90.00
#
_symmetry.space_group_name_H-M   'P 1'
#
loop_
_entity.id
_entity.type
_entity.pdbx_description
1 polymer ?
#
loop_
_entity_poly.entity_id
_entity_poly.type
_entity_poly.pdbx_seq_one_letter_code
_entity_poly.pdbx_strand_id
1 'polypeptide(L)'
;MGFKLVHWAVLGVLFFCQFSASLASGKTDPNESAKYLDAVSEFADNVLKYGRDTYGPKHTPLFVDGLNVNTHEPVKWISPKGDVSKTTETEEWILSNFASQQTLLRTLDGLSAVTGDPKYRNAAMQAIKYAFENLRAPNGLFYWGEGAAYDALGDTACGNTVWESIKLHYPYYELMWNVDSEATKKLIEAIWSAHVLDWSNLDIDRGGFLDEDLEEPWNHEYKGAPTFFKSKRSWGIGSVVTASSLIQSGIILNKLSGKQQPLVWSKRLAKRFVGTRHPTTGISSLTYNNTWMRVGEDMQNHFRDPHTTVFPWDLYQNSFRHYYPENAQAQPWMVFFLVGEMLAKEHREFTQWALEELTAWGKASYRKKDNSFVPMLTDGTSLEGYVWKDGSGQSSGYNVVNLYPADMSFFWAYSLAYSKTGDGFMWQMLKDIAAGNGLGEIGQILTPHPELQLDTACDHPYGVFGFLELYRSTKQPDYLKMACRIADNIVENRLHKGFFVPTKKHLYTRFDCFEPLALLRLEAAMRYKSDAVPQPWPSIPLFVNKYRYKIQGIDRHVIYGFTESSEPPISIEEAAAIGDVDRIRQLIEQGANVGDFDSLSYMTPLHRAAKEGQKPVVELLLANGAPVNERDLELKTPLHYAVENRYEGIVELLLAHGAGINNKDRRGRTPMDIISRNDNPIKKLLLVKAAETSIHAAAILGDQAQVKVFLDQGIDVDVNDDKGNTSLFYAVRESHDELSRFLIDQGADINYTDKNGYIPLSWALWNEDREMMKLLVTNCADVNFVAKDDWPFLHYLAENNDRELVELFLSHGAKLNVKDNESLTELHIAVSEGNRDLARFLVSKGATALELHLAVCLGDLARVKSLVEEGVDVDTKDESGWTPLYWAASTAEEEVAEFLIGKGAGIDVRANNNCTPLHQAAFVGAAQLASLLISKGADSNARDEGNGTPLHSAAEGGHKDVVELLLANGADVNAKGKDGRGPLHRAVQAGHREVVQLLLANGADVSAKNNKGFTPLDMATMMSRLPKFKAVQEEIVKILTKAAEEQKAEEKERTEKKPSSESPDMSAGVMQQAIIPPFFSLPFTNPIGNDELANVLWLRRLQGLPSVAGGTYSLRVSMTGALGCQRNLGRITYFGILILIDRSDHGYTNQTRIHKNDGGSRGFCGGLFAAA
;
A
#
# COMPACT_ATOMS: atom_id res chain seq x y z
N MET A 1 -39.02 77.28 -48.82
CA MET A 1 -37.74 76.85 -49.42
C MET A 1 -37.45 75.41 -48.96
N GLY A 2 -38.16 74.40 -49.48
CA GLY A 2 -38.26 73.10 -48.78
C GLY A 2 -38.59 71.86 -49.61
N PHE A 3 -38.28 71.84 -50.91
CA PHE A 3 -38.56 70.68 -51.79
C PHE A 3 -37.36 70.19 -52.63
N LYS A 4 -36.16 70.76 -52.44
CA LYS A 4 -34.96 70.37 -53.22
C LYS A 4 -33.92 69.51 -52.49
N LEU A 5 -33.95 69.41 -51.15
CA LEU A 5 -32.97 68.59 -50.40
C LEU A 5 -33.25 67.07 -50.51
N VAL A 6 -34.52 66.66 -50.43
CA VAL A 6 -34.90 65.23 -50.38
C VAL A 6 -34.46 64.46 -51.63
N HIS A 7 -34.53 65.10 -52.81
CA HIS A 7 -34.22 64.45 -54.08
C HIS A 7 -32.72 64.11 -54.24
N TRP A 8 -31.82 64.92 -53.66
CA TRP A 8 -30.38 64.65 -53.67
C TRP A 8 -29.96 63.57 -52.67
N ALA A 9 -30.65 63.47 -51.52
CA ALA A 9 -30.40 62.42 -50.54
C ALA A 9 -30.70 61.01 -51.11
N VAL A 10 -31.84 60.85 -51.81
CA VAL A 10 -32.24 59.56 -52.39
C VAL A 10 -31.30 59.09 -53.51
N LEU A 11 -30.87 60.00 -54.39
CA LEU A 11 -29.89 59.67 -55.44
C LEU A 11 -28.50 59.35 -54.88
N GLY A 12 -28.06 60.05 -53.82
CA GLY A 12 -26.79 59.74 -53.14
C GLY A 12 -26.76 58.34 -52.53
N VAL A 13 -27.85 57.92 -51.86
CA VAL A 13 -27.96 56.57 -51.28
C VAL A 13 -27.95 55.49 -52.37
N LEU A 14 -28.65 55.68 -53.49
CA LEU A 14 -28.67 54.69 -54.57
C LEU A 14 -27.31 54.49 -55.23
N PHE A 15 -26.54 55.57 -55.43
CA PHE A 15 -25.16 55.46 -55.94
C PHE A 15 -24.21 54.78 -54.93
N PHE A 16 -24.34 55.09 -53.64
CA PHE A 16 -23.54 54.43 -52.60
C PHE A 16 -23.83 52.91 -52.51
N CYS A 17 -25.10 52.50 -52.64
CA CYS A 17 -25.48 51.09 -52.65
C CYS A 17 -24.92 50.31 -53.84
N GLN A 18 -24.75 50.93 -55.02
CA GLN A 18 -24.11 50.26 -56.16
C GLN A 18 -22.58 50.18 -56.03
N PHE A 19 -21.93 51.19 -55.44
CA PHE A 19 -20.48 51.13 -55.22
C PHE A 19 -20.09 50.19 -54.08
N SER A 20 -20.86 50.15 -52.98
CA SER A 20 -20.63 49.18 -51.90
C SER A 20 -20.89 47.74 -52.35
N ALA A 21 -21.84 47.49 -53.25
CA ALA A 21 -22.06 46.17 -53.82
C ALA A 21 -20.86 45.64 -54.63
N SER A 22 -20.06 46.53 -55.25
CA SER A 22 -18.86 46.15 -56.00
C SER A 22 -17.62 45.88 -55.13
N LEU A 23 -17.62 46.34 -53.87
CA LEU A 23 -16.57 46.06 -52.88
C LEU A 23 -16.96 44.95 -51.90
N ALA A 24 -18.26 44.70 -51.71
CA ALA A 24 -18.77 43.56 -50.94
C ALA A 24 -18.59 42.22 -51.66
N SER A 25 -18.35 42.21 -52.98
CA SER A 25 -17.94 41.00 -53.71
C SER A 25 -16.43 40.77 -53.56
N GLY A 26 -16.01 40.42 -52.34
CA GLY A 26 -14.69 39.84 -52.07
C GLY A 26 -14.56 38.45 -52.69
N LYS A 27 -14.43 38.40 -54.03
CA LYS A 27 -14.10 37.18 -54.76
C LYS A 27 -12.65 36.82 -54.48
N THR A 28 -12.45 35.99 -53.45
CA THR A 28 -11.28 35.11 -53.36
C THR A 28 -11.08 34.38 -54.69
N ASP A 29 -9.83 34.13 -55.08
CA ASP A 29 -9.57 33.36 -56.30
C ASP A 29 -10.17 31.94 -56.12
N PRO A 30 -10.96 31.43 -57.09
CA PRO A 30 -11.44 30.06 -57.05
C PRO A 30 -10.33 29.01 -56.82
N ASN A 31 -9.09 29.29 -57.23
CA ASN A 31 -7.93 28.42 -57.00
C ASN A 31 -7.35 28.53 -55.58
N GLU A 32 -7.33 29.72 -54.96
CA GLU A 32 -7.04 29.84 -53.52
C GLU A 32 -8.07 29.07 -52.67
N SER A 33 -9.25 28.82 -53.25
CA SER A 33 -10.37 28.16 -52.60
C SER A 33 -10.29 26.61 -52.60
N ALA A 34 -9.32 25.97 -53.26
CA ALA A 34 -9.21 24.51 -53.17
C ALA A 34 -8.42 24.06 -51.92
N LYS A 35 -7.34 24.79 -51.59
CA LYS A 35 -6.23 24.35 -50.72
C LYS A 35 -6.60 23.75 -49.36
N TYR A 36 -7.49 24.36 -48.57
CA TYR A 36 -7.80 23.83 -47.23
C TYR A 36 -8.68 22.58 -47.30
N LEU A 37 -9.68 22.59 -48.19
CA LEU A 37 -10.57 21.45 -48.40
C LEU A 37 -9.83 20.27 -49.04
N ASP A 38 -8.89 20.54 -49.95
CA ASP A 38 -7.99 19.55 -50.52
C ASP A 38 -7.11 18.90 -49.44
N ALA A 39 -6.45 19.71 -48.59
CA ALA A 39 -5.60 19.21 -47.50
C ALA A 39 -6.37 18.35 -46.48
N VAL A 40 -7.61 18.74 -46.14
CA VAL A 40 -8.48 17.93 -45.27
C VAL A 40 -8.97 16.66 -45.97
N SER A 41 -9.20 16.70 -47.28
CA SER A 41 -9.61 15.53 -48.06
C SER A 41 -8.46 14.53 -48.26
N GLU A 42 -7.24 15.01 -48.54
CA GLU A 42 -6.03 14.18 -48.63
C GLU A 42 -5.79 13.45 -47.30
N PHE A 43 -5.84 14.18 -46.18
CA PHE A 43 -5.76 13.59 -44.85
C PHE A 43 -6.85 12.53 -44.63
N ALA A 44 -8.12 12.86 -44.90
CA ALA A 44 -9.23 11.95 -44.68
C ALA A 44 -9.14 10.69 -45.55
N ASP A 45 -8.80 10.81 -46.84
CA ASP A 45 -8.64 9.64 -47.72
C ASP A 45 -7.41 8.79 -47.36
N ASN A 46 -6.31 9.40 -46.89
CA ASN A 46 -5.17 8.64 -46.34
C ASN A 46 -5.55 7.88 -45.06
N VAL A 47 -6.33 8.49 -44.16
CA VAL A 47 -6.87 7.82 -42.96
C VAL A 47 -7.83 6.69 -43.34
N LEU A 48 -8.72 6.88 -44.33
CA LEU A 48 -9.61 5.82 -44.82
C LEU A 48 -8.86 4.68 -45.54
N LYS A 49 -7.68 4.95 -46.12
CA LYS A 49 -6.89 4.00 -46.91
C LYS A 49 -5.89 3.19 -46.10
N TYR A 50 -5.15 3.83 -45.19
CA TYR A 50 -4.07 3.22 -44.42
C TYR A 50 -4.38 3.13 -42.91
N GLY A 51 -5.26 4.00 -42.42
CA GLY A 51 -5.61 4.13 -40.99
C GLY A 51 -6.68 3.15 -40.50
N ARG A 52 -7.21 2.28 -41.38
CA ARG A 52 -8.16 1.23 -41.02
C ARG A 52 -7.47 0.08 -40.29
N ASP A 53 -8.18 -0.54 -39.35
CA ASP A 53 -7.76 -1.84 -38.85
C ASP A 53 -7.87 -2.89 -39.97
N THR A 54 -6.70 -3.37 -40.40
CA THR A 54 -6.56 -4.49 -41.33
C THR A 54 -5.52 -5.49 -40.83
N TYR A 55 -5.20 -5.45 -39.53
CA TYR A 55 -4.01 -6.12 -38.98
C TYR A 55 -4.36 -7.43 -38.26
N GLY A 56 -5.45 -7.44 -37.50
CA GLY A 56 -5.95 -8.60 -36.78
C GLY A 56 -6.87 -9.49 -37.63
N PRO A 57 -7.05 -10.77 -37.26
CA PRO A 57 -7.92 -11.71 -37.97
C PRO A 57 -9.36 -11.24 -38.26
N LYS A 58 -9.93 -10.30 -37.48
CA LYS A 58 -11.28 -9.76 -37.72
C LYS A 58 -11.35 -8.67 -38.80
N HIS A 59 -10.26 -7.97 -39.10
CA HIS A 59 -10.20 -6.80 -40.00
C HIS A 59 -11.35 -5.79 -39.76
N THR A 60 -11.34 -5.11 -38.61
CA THR A 60 -12.50 -4.36 -38.12
C THR A 60 -12.69 -2.99 -38.80
N PRO A 61 -13.91 -2.42 -38.83
CA PRO A 61 -14.14 -1.07 -39.35
C PRO A 61 -13.76 0.04 -38.34
N LEU A 62 -12.84 -0.24 -37.42
CA LEU A 62 -12.24 0.76 -36.53
C LEU A 62 -11.14 1.55 -37.28
N PHE A 63 -10.47 2.44 -36.56
CA PHE A 63 -9.23 3.08 -36.98
C PHE A 63 -8.13 2.77 -35.97
N VAL A 64 -6.88 2.68 -36.42
CA VAL A 64 -5.74 2.82 -35.51
C VAL A 64 -5.57 4.28 -35.11
N ASP A 65 -4.96 4.59 -33.97
CA ASP A 65 -4.92 5.97 -33.45
C ASP A 65 -3.96 6.90 -34.24
N GLY A 66 -3.06 6.31 -35.04
CA GLY A 66 -2.06 7.01 -35.82
C GLY A 66 -1.20 6.07 -36.68
N LEU A 67 -0.36 6.66 -37.53
CA LEU A 67 0.56 5.97 -38.44
C LEU A 67 1.94 6.62 -38.43
N ASN A 68 2.96 5.88 -38.87
CA ASN A 68 4.23 6.44 -39.30
C ASN A 68 4.04 7.19 -40.64
N VAL A 69 4.42 8.47 -40.71
CA VAL A 69 4.21 9.33 -41.90
C VAL A 69 5.10 8.97 -43.11
N ASN A 70 6.02 8.02 -42.94
CA ASN A 70 6.96 7.59 -43.98
C ASN A 70 6.65 6.17 -44.49
N THR A 71 6.27 5.25 -43.60
CA THR A 71 6.02 3.84 -43.94
C THR A 71 4.54 3.47 -44.00
N HIS A 72 3.66 4.32 -43.44
CA HIS A 72 2.25 4.02 -43.17
C HIS A 72 1.99 2.81 -42.25
N GLU A 73 3.02 2.33 -41.55
CA GLU A 73 2.85 1.34 -40.48
C GLU A 73 2.12 1.96 -39.28
N PRO A 74 1.27 1.22 -38.57
CA PRO A 74 0.47 1.77 -37.49
C PRO A 74 1.28 2.01 -36.22
N VAL A 75 0.75 2.86 -35.33
CA VAL A 75 1.33 3.07 -34.00
C VAL A 75 1.29 1.78 -33.18
N LYS A 76 2.45 1.41 -32.61
CA LYS A 76 2.62 0.25 -31.73
C LYS A 76 2.85 0.69 -30.29
N TRP A 77 2.10 0.10 -29.38
CA TRP A 77 2.40 0.13 -27.95
C TRP A 77 3.20 -1.11 -27.58
N ILE A 78 4.31 -0.94 -26.86
CA ILE A 78 5.17 -2.05 -26.44
C ILE A 78 4.94 -2.27 -24.95
N SER A 79 4.13 -3.26 -24.59
CA SER A 79 3.78 -3.58 -23.19
C SER A 79 4.73 -4.65 -22.62
N PRO A 80 5.20 -4.55 -21.37
CA PRO A 80 5.93 -5.62 -20.70
C PRO A 80 4.99 -6.74 -20.22
N LYS A 81 5.35 -8.00 -20.46
CA LYS A 81 4.57 -9.18 -20.05
C LYS A 81 4.65 -9.40 -18.53
N GLY A 82 3.84 -8.66 -17.78
CA GLY A 82 3.65 -8.85 -16.33
C GLY A 82 4.27 -7.74 -15.48
N ASP A 83 5.22 -8.10 -14.63
CA ASP A 83 5.85 -7.18 -13.67
C ASP A 83 7.12 -6.56 -14.28
N VAL A 84 7.05 -5.24 -14.54
CA VAL A 84 8.11 -4.42 -15.15
C VAL A 84 9.41 -4.45 -14.34
N SER A 85 9.36 -4.78 -13.05
CA SER A 85 10.54 -4.93 -12.19
C SER A 85 11.24 -6.30 -12.33
N LYS A 86 10.68 -7.24 -13.11
CA LYS A 86 11.09 -8.66 -13.18
C LYS A 86 11.12 -9.27 -14.58
N THR A 87 10.69 -8.56 -15.63
CA THR A 87 10.57 -9.12 -16.98
C THR A 87 11.19 -8.21 -18.03
N THR A 88 11.88 -8.81 -18.99
CA THR A 88 12.33 -8.18 -20.24
C THR A 88 11.49 -8.62 -21.45
N GLU A 89 10.53 -9.53 -21.26
CA GLU A 89 9.61 -9.92 -22.34
C GLU A 89 8.56 -8.84 -22.58
N THR A 90 8.34 -8.50 -23.85
CA THR A 90 7.30 -7.56 -24.28
C THR A 90 6.31 -8.20 -25.24
N GLU A 91 5.13 -7.61 -25.31
CA GLU A 91 4.11 -7.80 -26.34
C GLU A 91 3.91 -6.47 -27.10
N GLU A 92 3.48 -6.54 -28.36
CA GLU A 92 3.12 -5.37 -29.15
C GLU A 92 1.60 -5.32 -29.31
N TRP A 93 1.00 -4.15 -29.05
CA TRP A 93 -0.40 -3.87 -29.38
C TRP A 93 -0.47 -2.78 -30.46
N ILE A 94 -1.33 -2.96 -31.46
CA ILE A 94 -1.64 -1.92 -32.45
C ILE A 94 -2.83 -1.13 -31.91
N LEU A 95 -2.60 0.11 -31.46
CA LEU A 95 -3.60 0.83 -30.69
C LEU A 95 -4.76 1.36 -31.55
N SER A 96 -5.97 0.97 -31.15
CA SER A 96 -7.26 1.56 -31.54
C SER A 96 -8.01 1.98 -30.27
N ASN A 97 -7.58 3.06 -29.61
CA ASN A 97 -8.31 3.65 -28.50
C ASN A 97 -9.45 4.52 -29.04
N PHE A 98 -10.67 4.00 -29.06
CA PHE A 98 -11.83 4.70 -29.60
C PHE A 98 -12.12 6.06 -28.91
N ALA A 99 -11.67 6.28 -27.68
CA ALA A 99 -11.77 7.58 -27.02
C ALA A 99 -10.77 8.62 -27.58
N SER A 100 -9.67 8.16 -28.19
CA SER A 100 -8.66 8.94 -28.91
C SER A 100 -8.98 9.13 -30.40
N GLN A 101 -10.25 9.09 -30.80
CA GLN A 101 -10.69 9.21 -32.21
C GLN A 101 -11.87 10.19 -32.37
N GLN A 102 -12.28 10.89 -31.31
CA GLN A 102 -13.50 11.70 -31.25
C GLN A 102 -13.40 13.04 -32.00
N THR A 103 -12.19 13.51 -32.31
CA THR A 103 -11.90 14.64 -33.21
C THR A 103 -11.83 14.18 -34.67
N LEU A 104 -11.32 12.96 -34.93
CA LEU A 104 -11.38 12.33 -36.26
C LEU A 104 -12.83 12.13 -36.72
N LEU A 105 -13.69 11.55 -35.87
CA LEU A 105 -15.11 11.30 -36.21
C LEU A 105 -15.86 12.60 -36.56
N ARG A 106 -15.56 13.71 -35.87
CA ARG A 106 -16.10 15.05 -36.17
C ARG A 106 -15.57 15.61 -37.48
N THR A 107 -14.30 15.38 -37.79
CA THR A 107 -13.66 15.78 -39.06
C THR A 107 -14.30 15.05 -40.24
N LEU A 108 -14.44 13.72 -40.16
CA LEU A 108 -15.06 12.91 -41.20
C LEU A 108 -16.53 13.27 -41.44
N ASP A 109 -17.32 13.42 -40.39
CA ASP A 109 -18.73 13.82 -40.47
C ASP A 109 -18.92 15.24 -41.05
N GLY A 110 -18.10 16.19 -40.60
CA GLY A 110 -18.10 17.55 -41.15
C GLY A 110 -17.64 17.59 -42.61
N LEU A 111 -16.66 16.77 -43.00
CA LEU A 111 -16.17 16.73 -44.37
C LEU A 111 -17.26 16.20 -45.31
N SER A 112 -18.01 15.18 -44.91
CA SER A 112 -19.23 14.76 -45.61
C SER A 112 -20.30 15.85 -45.67
N ALA A 113 -20.44 16.70 -44.65
CA ALA A 113 -21.39 17.80 -44.65
C ALA A 113 -21.00 18.96 -45.59
N VAL A 114 -19.70 19.19 -45.80
CA VAL A 114 -19.15 20.27 -46.65
C VAL A 114 -19.00 19.84 -48.12
N THR A 115 -18.52 18.61 -48.36
CA THR A 115 -18.30 18.07 -49.72
C THR A 115 -19.54 17.43 -50.34
N GLY A 116 -20.44 16.90 -49.51
CA GLY A 116 -21.54 16.04 -49.94
C GLY A 116 -21.16 14.58 -50.20
N ASP A 117 -19.87 14.21 -50.10
CA ASP A 117 -19.43 12.81 -50.24
C ASP A 117 -19.76 12.02 -48.95
N PRO A 118 -20.64 11.01 -48.99
CA PRO A 118 -21.04 10.27 -47.80
C PRO A 118 -19.97 9.30 -47.26
N LYS A 119 -18.87 9.03 -47.98
CA LYS A 119 -17.90 7.99 -47.59
C LYS A 119 -17.29 8.24 -46.19
N TYR A 120 -16.99 9.49 -45.86
CA TYR A 120 -16.35 9.87 -44.59
C TYR A 120 -17.30 9.66 -43.39
N ARG A 121 -18.53 10.20 -43.45
CA ARG A 121 -19.59 9.95 -42.45
C ARG A 121 -19.90 8.46 -42.32
N ASN A 122 -20.02 7.73 -43.43
CA ASN A 122 -20.29 6.30 -43.41
C ASN A 122 -19.17 5.53 -42.69
N ALA A 123 -17.91 5.87 -42.95
CA ALA A 123 -16.75 5.27 -42.29
C ALA A 123 -16.74 5.51 -40.76
N ALA A 124 -17.08 6.74 -40.34
CA ALA A 124 -17.24 7.11 -38.93
C ALA A 124 -18.40 6.36 -38.25
N MET A 125 -19.57 6.28 -38.90
CA MET A 125 -20.73 5.54 -38.39
C MET A 125 -20.49 4.03 -38.28
N GLN A 126 -19.70 3.44 -39.20
CA GLN A 126 -19.29 2.04 -39.12
C GLN A 126 -18.40 1.76 -37.90
N ALA A 127 -17.43 2.65 -37.60
CA ALA A 127 -16.57 2.52 -36.41
C ALA A 127 -17.39 2.61 -35.11
N ILE A 128 -18.31 3.60 -35.02
CA ILE A 128 -19.24 3.75 -33.89
C ILE A 128 -20.10 2.50 -33.71
N LYS A 129 -20.68 1.96 -34.79
CA LYS A 129 -21.51 0.77 -34.73
C LYS A 129 -20.72 -0.43 -34.19
N TYR A 130 -19.51 -0.66 -34.72
CA TYR A 130 -18.65 -1.74 -34.28
C TYR A 130 -18.23 -1.59 -32.82
N ALA A 131 -17.94 -0.36 -32.36
CA ALA A 131 -17.65 -0.07 -30.96
C ALA A 131 -18.81 -0.47 -30.04
N PHE A 132 -20.06 -0.08 -30.37
CA PHE A 132 -21.23 -0.55 -29.63
C PHE A 132 -21.40 -2.07 -29.67
N GLU A 133 -21.16 -2.72 -30.82
CA GLU A 133 -21.34 -4.18 -30.95
C GLU A 133 -20.26 -5.00 -30.24
N ASN A 134 -19.01 -4.50 -30.11
CA ASN A 134 -17.85 -5.33 -29.76
C ASN A 134 -16.93 -4.79 -28.64
N LEU A 135 -16.95 -3.48 -28.34
CA LEU A 135 -16.00 -2.86 -27.38
C LEU A 135 -16.59 -2.60 -25.99
N ARG A 136 -17.77 -3.13 -25.68
CA ARG A 136 -18.42 -2.94 -24.37
C ARG A 136 -17.96 -3.94 -23.31
N ALA A 137 -17.73 -3.42 -22.11
CA ALA A 137 -17.61 -4.19 -20.88
C ALA A 137 -18.99 -4.69 -20.40
N PRO A 138 -19.07 -5.67 -19.47
CA PRO A 138 -20.33 -6.25 -19.00
C PRO A 138 -21.36 -5.23 -18.50
N ASN A 139 -20.92 -4.15 -17.86
CA ASN A 139 -21.79 -3.10 -17.34
C ASN A 139 -22.15 -1.99 -18.37
N GLY A 140 -21.70 -2.12 -19.62
CA GLY A 140 -22.09 -1.26 -20.74
C GLY A 140 -21.14 -0.10 -21.06
N LEU A 141 -20.11 0.11 -20.25
CA LEU A 141 -18.98 1.02 -20.53
C LEU A 141 -18.10 0.48 -21.68
N PHE A 142 -17.15 1.27 -22.16
CA PHE A 142 -16.24 0.86 -23.25
C PHE A 142 -14.82 0.53 -22.74
N TYR A 143 -14.14 -0.41 -23.41
CA TYR A 143 -12.69 -0.63 -23.25
C TYR A 143 -11.89 0.47 -23.96
N TRP A 144 -11.91 1.69 -23.39
CA TRP A 144 -11.34 2.91 -23.98
C TRP A 144 -10.77 3.88 -22.92
N GLY A 145 -10.31 5.04 -23.37
CA GLY A 145 -9.94 6.17 -22.51
C GLY A 145 -8.47 6.13 -22.09
N GLU A 146 -8.17 6.61 -20.88
CA GLU A 146 -6.78 6.68 -20.39
C GLU A 146 -6.14 5.30 -20.21
N GLY A 147 -6.90 4.32 -19.70
CA GLY A 147 -6.35 3.03 -19.25
C GLY A 147 -6.47 1.89 -20.27
N ALA A 148 -7.57 1.84 -21.04
CA ALA A 148 -7.91 0.72 -21.92
C ALA A 148 -7.99 1.15 -23.39
N ALA A 149 -7.76 0.20 -24.30
CA ALA A 149 -7.89 0.39 -25.74
C ALA A 149 -8.25 -0.94 -26.41
N TYR A 150 -8.57 -0.91 -27.71
CA TYR A 150 -8.57 -2.11 -28.54
C TYR A 150 -7.17 -2.34 -29.11
N ASP A 151 -6.67 -3.56 -29.01
CA ASP A 151 -5.52 -4.04 -29.78
C ASP A 151 -6.01 -4.62 -31.10
N ALA A 152 -5.70 -3.91 -32.19
CA ALA A 152 -6.02 -4.29 -33.55
C ALA A 152 -5.14 -5.44 -34.08
N LEU A 153 -4.12 -5.91 -33.35
CA LEU A 153 -3.32 -7.09 -33.72
C LEU A 153 -3.88 -8.38 -33.11
N GLY A 154 -4.12 -8.37 -31.79
CA GLY A 154 -4.67 -9.48 -31.01
C GLY A 154 -6.20 -9.55 -31.00
N ASP A 155 -6.90 -8.69 -31.75
CA ASP A 155 -8.36 -8.64 -31.88
C ASP A 155 -9.12 -8.43 -30.54
N THR A 156 -8.46 -7.89 -29.50
CA THR A 156 -8.91 -7.92 -28.09
C THR A 156 -8.86 -6.55 -27.42
N ALA A 157 -9.55 -6.38 -26.28
CA ALA A 157 -9.27 -5.29 -25.36
C ALA A 157 -7.86 -5.46 -24.75
N CYS A 158 -7.13 -4.37 -24.60
CA CYS A 158 -5.76 -4.32 -24.07
C CYS A 158 -5.58 -3.19 -23.05
N GLY A 159 -4.41 -3.16 -22.39
CA GLY A 159 -4.11 -2.22 -21.32
C GLY A 159 -4.80 -2.57 -19.99
N ASN A 160 -5.28 -1.54 -19.28
CA ASN A 160 -5.95 -1.67 -18.00
C ASN A 160 -7.46 -1.92 -18.18
N THR A 161 -7.84 -3.18 -18.37
CA THR A 161 -9.24 -3.60 -18.57
C THR A 161 -10.06 -3.71 -17.27
N VAL A 162 -9.63 -3.07 -16.18
CA VAL A 162 -10.33 -3.07 -14.87
C VAL A 162 -11.18 -1.81 -14.69
N TRP A 163 -10.72 -0.64 -15.13
CA TRP A 163 -11.43 0.63 -14.97
C TRP A 163 -11.17 1.61 -16.12
N GLU A 164 -12.21 2.33 -16.55
CA GLU A 164 -12.11 3.44 -17.51
C GLU A 164 -11.90 4.80 -16.81
N SER A 165 -11.37 5.77 -17.56
CA SER A 165 -11.06 7.13 -17.10
C SER A 165 -11.48 8.16 -18.14
N ILE A 166 -12.37 9.08 -17.77
CA ILE A 166 -12.95 10.07 -18.69
C ILE A 166 -12.43 11.48 -18.41
N LYS A 167 -11.15 11.70 -18.69
CA LYS A 167 -10.46 12.99 -18.59
C LYS A 167 -10.34 13.67 -19.97
N LEU A 168 -11.00 14.83 -20.18
CA LEU A 168 -10.94 15.63 -21.43
C LEU A 168 -11.25 14.90 -22.76
N HIS A 169 -12.02 13.80 -22.75
CA HIS A 169 -12.28 13.02 -23.98
C HIS A 169 -13.38 13.60 -24.88
N TYR A 170 -14.41 14.22 -24.28
CA TYR A 170 -15.59 14.80 -24.93
C TYR A 170 -16.10 14.02 -26.17
N PRO A 171 -16.66 12.80 -26.00
CA PRO A 171 -17.10 11.96 -27.11
C PRO A 171 -18.16 12.64 -28.01
N TYR A 172 -18.22 12.22 -29.27
CA TYR A 172 -19.15 12.76 -30.26
C TYR A 172 -20.53 12.09 -30.19
N TYR A 173 -21.17 12.24 -29.03
CA TYR A 173 -22.44 11.59 -28.69
C TYR A 173 -23.57 11.89 -29.67
N GLU A 174 -23.57 13.03 -30.36
CA GLU A 174 -24.59 13.34 -31.38
C GLU A 174 -24.50 12.40 -32.60
N LEU A 175 -23.30 12.05 -33.06
CA LEU A 175 -23.14 11.07 -34.14
C LEU A 175 -23.36 9.64 -33.63
N MET A 176 -23.00 9.34 -32.38
CA MET A 176 -23.32 8.06 -31.74
C MET A 176 -24.83 7.82 -31.68
N TRP A 177 -25.60 8.84 -31.29
CA TRP A 177 -27.06 8.79 -31.21
C TRP A 177 -27.73 8.58 -32.58
N ASN A 178 -27.12 9.11 -33.65
CA ASN A 178 -27.56 8.88 -35.02
C ASN A 178 -27.26 7.47 -35.54
N VAL A 179 -26.41 6.69 -34.85
CA VAL A 179 -26.14 5.26 -35.14
C VAL A 179 -27.02 4.36 -34.28
N ASP A 180 -27.03 4.57 -32.96
CA ASP A 180 -27.93 3.89 -32.01
C ASP A 180 -28.18 4.80 -30.79
N SER A 181 -29.41 5.28 -30.67
CA SER A 181 -29.83 6.20 -29.60
C SER A 181 -29.99 5.54 -28.23
N GLU A 182 -30.37 4.26 -28.15
CA GLU A 182 -30.46 3.55 -26.86
C GLU A 182 -29.10 3.02 -26.41
N ALA A 183 -28.21 2.58 -27.32
CA ALA A 183 -26.82 2.29 -26.95
C ALA A 183 -26.09 3.55 -26.49
N THR A 184 -26.28 4.69 -27.16
CA THR A 184 -25.72 5.99 -26.73
C THR A 184 -26.28 6.43 -25.39
N LYS A 185 -27.60 6.33 -25.19
CA LYS A 185 -28.25 6.63 -23.91
C LYS A 185 -27.69 5.75 -22.79
N LYS A 186 -27.62 4.43 -23.00
CA LYS A 186 -27.09 3.47 -22.02
C LYS A 186 -25.61 3.72 -21.70
N LEU A 187 -24.79 4.08 -22.69
CA LEU A 187 -23.40 4.46 -22.46
C LEU A 187 -23.31 5.69 -21.54
N ILE A 188 -24.09 6.75 -21.81
CA ILE A 188 -24.09 7.95 -20.96
C ILE A 188 -24.67 7.66 -19.56
N GLU A 189 -25.72 6.85 -19.48
CA GLU A 189 -26.34 6.40 -18.22
C GLU A 189 -25.34 5.57 -17.38
N ALA A 190 -24.61 4.63 -17.99
CA ALA A 190 -23.55 3.84 -17.34
C ALA A 190 -22.35 4.68 -16.91
N ILE A 191 -21.86 5.59 -17.77
CA ILE A 191 -20.77 6.53 -17.47
C ILE A 191 -21.08 7.34 -16.21
N TRP A 192 -22.32 7.80 -16.05
CA TRP A 192 -22.72 8.52 -14.84
C TRP A 192 -22.77 7.62 -13.61
N SER A 193 -23.34 6.42 -13.70
CA SER A 193 -23.42 5.50 -12.55
C SER A 193 -22.06 4.94 -12.11
N ALA A 194 -21.10 4.76 -13.02
CA ALA A 194 -19.77 4.22 -12.68
C ALA A 194 -18.84 5.27 -12.05
N HIS A 195 -19.01 6.54 -12.42
CA HIS A 195 -18.17 7.64 -11.90
C HIS A 195 -18.78 8.36 -10.68
N VAL A 196 -20.10 8.25 -10.43
CA VAL A 196 -20.74 8.82 -9.23
C VAL A 196 -20.77 7.78 -8.10
N LEU A 197 -19.84 7.91 -7.15
CA LEU A 197 -19.76 7.04 -5.97
C LEU A 197 -20.90 7.28 -4.98
N ASP A 198 -21.42 8.51 -4.90
CA ASP A 198 -22.55 8.86 -4.04
C ASP A 198 -23.40 9.97 -4.65
N TRP A 199 -24.60 9.59 -5.09
CA TRP A 199 -25.56 10.51 -5.67
C TRP A 199 -26.12 11.54 -4.66
N SER A 200 -26.04 11.30 -3.35
CA SER A 200 -26.65 12.18 -2.35
C SER A 200 -25.86 13.47 -2.13
N ASN A 201 -24.53 13.44 -2.27
CA ASN A 201 -23.64 14.60 -2.15
C ASN A 201 -22.84 14.89 -3.45
N LEU A 202 -23.03 14.07 -4.48
CA LEU A 202 -22.21 13.99 -5.69
C LEU A 202 -20.73 13.75 -5.38
N ASP A 203 -20.40 12.70 -4.64
CA ASP A 203 -19.05 12.16 -4.63
C ASP A 203 -18.77 11.50 -5.98
N ILE A 204 -17.75 11.95 -6.70
CA ILE A 204 -17.33 11.38 -7.97
C ILE A 204 -15.85 10.99 -7.92
N ASP A 205 -15.49 10.03 -8.78
CA ASP A 205 -14.10 9.63 -8.98
C ASP A 205 -13.71 9.62 -10.47
N ARG A 206 -12.40 9.69 -10.72
CA ARG A 206 -11.83 9.59 -12.06
C ARG A 206 -11.90 8.17 -12.62
N GLY A 207 -12.00 7.13 -11.79
CA GLY A 207 -12.09 5.73 -12.24
C GLY A 207 -13.49 5.14 -12.10
N GLY A 208 -14.09 4.72 -13.22
CA GLY A 208 -15.28 3.87 -13.26
C GLY A 208 -14.88 2.42 -13.54
N PHE A 209 -15.26 1.47 -12.69
CA PHE A 209 -14.89 0.07 -12.89
C PHE A 209 -15.73 -0.56 -14.01
N LEU A 210 -15.11 -1.49 -14.75
CA LEU A 210 -15.70 -2.12 -15.93
C LEU A 210 -16.50 -3.40 -15.58
N ASP A 211 -16.39 -3.88 -14.34
CA ASP A 211 -17.03 -5.08 -13.79
C ASP A 211 -17.95 -4.82 -12.57
N GLU A 212 -18.03 -3.59 -12.06
CA GLU A 212 -18.99 -3.22 -11.00
C GLU A 212 -20.45 -3.17 -11.51
N ASP A 213 -21.38 -3.70 -10.71
CA ASP A 213 -22.84 -3.53 -10.89
C ASP A 213 -23.20 -2.04 -10.75
N LEU A 214 -23.91 -1.49 -11.75
CA LEU A 214 -24.24 -0.07 -11.80
C LEU A 214 -25.66 0.21 -11.31
N GLU A 215 -25.80 1.18 -10.38
CA GLU A 215 -27.10 1.69 -9.94
C GLU A 215 -27.87 2.36 -11.09
N GLU A 216 -29.21 2.37 -11.04
CA GLU A 216 -30.00 3.18 -12.00
C GLU A 216 -29.64 4.66 -11.79
N PRO A 217 -29.18 5.39 -12.82
CA PRO A 217 -28.83 6.79 -12.66
C PRO A 217 -30.07 7.67 -12.49
N TRP A 218 -29.81 8.91 -12.05
CA TRP A 218 -30.78 10.00 -11.94
C TRP A 218 -31.84 9.89 -10.83
N ASN A 219 -32.29 8.68 -10.47
CA ASN A 219 -33.42 8.43 -9.56
C ASN A 219 -33.05 8.48 -8.07
N HIS A 220 -32.29 9.52 -7.66
CA HIS A 220 -31.64 9.61 -6.35
C HIS A 220 -31.98 10.88 -5.57
N GLU A 221 -31.98 10.76 -4.24
CA GLU A 221 -32.19 11.88 -3.31
C GLU A 221 -30.91 12.71 -3.11
N TYR A 222 -30.77 13.82 -3.84
CA TYR A 222 -29.67 14.76 -3.62
C TYR A 222 -29.92 15.61 -2.37
N LYS A 223 -29.14 15.34 -1.33
CA LYS A 223 -29.12 16.04 -0.03
C LYS A 223 -28.16 17.23 -0.07
N GLY A 224 -27.10 17.11 -0.88
CA GLY A 224 -25.95 18.01 -0.84
C GLY A 224 -25.09 17.79 0.41
N ALA A 225 -23.91 18.41 0.39
CA ALA A 225 -22.98 18.46 1.51
C ALA A 225 -22.13 19.74 1.38
N PRO A 226 -21.37 20.13 2.42
CA PRO A 226 -20.25 21.05 2.26
C PRO A 226 -19.34 20.66 1.09
N THR A 227 -18.59 21.63 0.61
CA THR A 227 -17.40 21.41 -0.23
C THR A 227 -16.21 21.10 0.66
N PHE A 228 -15.29 20.30 0.14
CA PHE A 228 -14.23 19.59 0.87
C PHE A 228 -14.80 18.58 1.88
N PHE A 229 -14.83 17.32 1.44
CA PHE A 229 -15.32 16.19 2.22
C PHE A 229 -14.60 14.92 1.79
N LYS A 230 -14.41 13.98 2.72
CA LYS A 230 -13.72 12.71 2.43
C LYS A 230 -14.57 11.84 1.50
N SER A 231 -14.02 11.45 0.35
CA SER A 231 -14.68 10.54 -0.60
C SER A 231 -14.87 9.13 -0.01
N LYS A 232 -15.87 8.39 -0.51
CA LYS A 232 -16.09 6.96 -0.21
C LYS A 232 -14.86 6.11 -0.53
N ARG A 233 -14.23 6.33 -1.69
CA ARG A 233 -12.94 5.71 -2.05
C ARG A 233 -11.83 6.55 -1.42
N SER A 234 -10.89 5.91 -0.72
CA SER A 234 -9.76 6.62 -0.07
C SER A 234 -8.82 7.30 -1.08
N TRP A 235 -8.87 6.90 -2.35
CA TRP A 235 -8.21 7.50 -3.50
C TRP A 235 -9.15 8.29 -4.42
N GLY A 236 -10.39 8.60 -4.00
CA GLY A 236 -11.37 9.29 -4.84
C GLY A 236 -10.94 10.72 -5.21
N ILE A 237 -11.04 11.07 -6.50
CA ILE A 237 -10.65 12.38 -7.04
C ILE A 237 -11.82 13.01 -7.81
N GLY A 238 -12.55 13.90 -7.13
CA GLY A 238 -13.67 14.67 -7.68
C GLY A 238 -13.23 15.87 -8.53
N SER A 239 -12.48 15.62 -9.60
CA SER A 239 -11.85 16.66 -10.42
C SER A 239 -12.80 17.36 -11.39
N VAL A 240 -12.63 18.67 -11.58
CA VAL A 240 -13.33 19.48 -12.60
C VAL A 240 -13.11 18.95 -14.02
N VAL A 241 -11.96 18.30 -14.23
CA VAL A 241 -11.57 17.72 -15.51
C VAL A 241 -12.48 16.53 -15.86
N THR A 242 -12.66 15.59 -14.92
CA THR A 242 -13.63 14.49 -15.04
C THR A 242 -15.06 15.02 -15.10
N ALA A 243 -15.41 15.94 -14.20
CA ALA A 243 -16.77 16.48 -14.10
C ALA A 243 -17.21 17.19 -15.38
N SER A 244 -16.31 17.89 -16.10
CA SER A 244 -16.64 18.52 -17.37
C SER A 244 -17.08 17.51 -18.44
N SER A 245 -16.51 16.30 -18.44
CA SER A 245 -16.93 15.20 -19.33
C SER A 245 -18.32 14.68 -18.97
N LEU A 246 -18.61 14.50 -17.67
CA LEU A 246 -19.94 14.10 -17.18
C LEU A 246 -20.99 15.16 -17.49
N ILE A 247 -20.68 16.44 -17.28
CA ILE A 247 -21.56 17.59 -17.59
C ILE A 247 -21.84 17.67 -19.09
N GLN A 248 -20.83 17.46 -19.95
CA GLN A 248 -21.00 17.42 -21.41
C GLN A 248 -21.90 16.25 -21.83
N SER A 249 -21.68 15.04 -21.32
CA SER A 249 -22.51 13.86 -21.65
C SER A 249 -23.94 14.01 -21.14
N GLY A 250 -24.14 14.49 -19.91
CA GLY A 250 -25.46 14.69 -19.30
C GLY A 250 -26.28 15.78 -20.00
N ILE A 251 -25.66 16.89 -20.42
CA ILE A 251 -26.34 17.96 -21.16
C ILE A 251 -26.66 17.53 -22.59
N ILE A 252 -25.78 16.77 -23.26
CA ILE A 252 -26.10 16.20 -24.57
C ILE A 252 -27.25 15.19 -24.46
N LEU A 253 -27.25 14.31 -23.45
CA LEU A 253 -28.36 13.38 -23.23
C LEU A 253 -29.69 14.10 -22.95
N ASN A 254 -29.68 15.20 -22.19
CA ASN A 254 -30.86 16.06 -22.02
C ASN A 254 -31.36 16.61 -23.37
N LYS A 255 -30.46 17.15 -24.20
CA LYS A 255 -30.79 17.74 -25.51
C LYS A 255 -31.31 16.70 -26.52
N LEU A 256 -30.78 15.48 -26.50
CA LEU A 256 -31.14 14.41 -27.45
C LEU A 256 -32.38 13.61 -27.01
N SER A 257 -32.54 13.34 -25.72
CA SER A 257 -33.66 12.53 -25.18
C SER A 257 -34.86 13.34 -24.68
N GLY A 258 -34.70 14.65 -24.47
CA GLY A 258 -35.70 15.52 -23.83
C GLY A 258 -35.85 15.32 -22.31
N LYS A 259 -35.26 14.28 -21.70
CA LYS A 259 -35.30 14.04 -20.25
C LYS A 259 -34.60 15.18 -19.51
N GLN A 260 -35.24 15.74 -18.49
CA GLN A 260 -34.69 16.88 -17.72
C GLN A 260 -33.70 16.46 -16.62
N GLN A 261 -33.76 15.22 -16.15
CA GLN A 261 -32.96 14.75 -15.03
C GLN A 261 -31.44 14.81 -15.29
N PRO A 262 -30.89 14.41 -16.46
CA PRO A 262 -29.46 14.56 -16.75
C PRO A 262 -28.96 16.01 -16.66
N LEU A 263 -29.78 16.99 -17.06
CA LEU A 263 -29.46 18.42 -16.92
C LEU A 263 -29.48 18.87 -15.45
N VAL A 264 -30.47 18.42 -14.66
CA VAL A 264 -30.54 18.71 -13.22
C VAL A 264 -29.30 18.20 -12.49
N TRP A 265 -28.85 16.99 -12.80
CA TRP A 265 -27.64 16.40 -12.22
C TRP A 265 -26.36 17.09 -12.71
N SER A 266 -26.27 17.44 -13.99
CA SER A 266 -25.17 18.26 -14.54
C SER A 266 -25.05 19.63 -13.86
N LYS A 267 -26.17 20.31 -13.59
CA LYS A 267 -26.19 21.58 -12.85
C LYS A 267 -25.77 21.41 -11.39
N ARG A 268 -26.22 20.34 -10.70
CA ARG A 268 -25.80 20.02 -9.32
C ARG A 268 -24.29 19.79 -9.24
N LEU A 269 -23.71 19.07 -10.20
CA LEU A 269 -22.29 18.77 -10.27
C LEU A 269 -21.45 20.02 -10.52
N ALA A 270 -21.80 20.82 -11.53
CA ALA A 270 -21.15 22.10 -11.81
C ALA A 270 -21.14 23.04 -10.58
N LYS A 271 -22.25 23.08 -9.83
CA LYS A 271 -22.37 23.89 -8.61
C LYS A 271 -21.44 23.44 -7.47
N ARG A 272 -20.93 22.19 -7.45
CA ARG A 272 -19.94 21.77 -6.45
C ARG A 272 -18.64 22.58 -6.59
N PHE A 273 -18.14 22.77 -7.81
CA PHE A 273 -16.91 23.56 -8.07
C PHE A 273 -17.07 25.04 -7.73
N VAL A 274 -18.20 25.65 -8.06
CA VAL A 274 -18.53 27.03 -7.66
C VAL A 274 -18.47 27.20 -6.14
N GLY A 275 -18.88 26.17 -5.39
CA GLY A 275 -18.77 26.12 -3.92
C GLY A 275 -17.36 25.92 -3.36
N THR A 276 -16.33 25.70 -4.19
CA THR A 276 -14.92 25.60 -3.74
C THR A 276 -14.16 26.92 -3.84
N ARG A 277 -14.74 27.96 -4.44
CA ARG A 277 -14.03 29.22 -4.72
C ARG A 277 -13.48 29.88 -3.48
N HIS A 278 -12.19 30.22 -3.51
CA HIS A 278 -11.53 30.89 -2.39
C HIS A 278 -12.07 32.34 -2.23
N PRO A 279 -12.48 32.76 -1.02
CA PRO A 279 -13.16 34.05 -0.81
C PRO A 279 -12.39 35.29 -1.30
N THR A 280 -11.05 35.27 -1.24
CA THR A 280 -10.20 36.41 -1.64
C THR A 280 -10.05 36.58 -3.16
N THR A 281 -9.89 35.49 -3.91
CA THR A 281 -9.53 35.51 -5.34
C THR A 281 -10.70 35.21 -6.26
N GLY A 282 -11.66 34.41 -5.79
CA GLY A 282 -12.71 33.81 -6.61
C GLY A 282 -12.30 32.57 -7.40
N ILE A 283 -11.06 32.09 -7.27
CA ILE A 283 -10.56 30.89 -7.99
C ILE A 283 -11.06 29.63 -7.28
N SER A 284 -11.56 28.67 -8.05
CA SER A 284 -12.01 27.35 -7.59
C SER A 284 -10.87 26.35 -7.42
N SER A 285 -11.07 25.37 -6.55
CA SER A 285 -10.19 24.20 -6.45
C SER A 285 -10.45 23.25 -7.63
N LEU A 286 -9.38 22.57 -8.09
CA LEU A 286 -9.52 21.51 -9.09
C LEU A 286 -10.41 20.34 -8.59
N THR A 287 -10.49 20.12 -7.27
CA THR A 287 -11.32 19.08 -6.63
C THR A 287 -12.21 19.66 -5.53
N TYR A 288 -13.40 19.08 -5.32
CA TYR A 288 -14.34 19.51 -4.27
C TYR A 288 -14.60 18.48 -3.16
N ASN A 289 -14.01 17.28 -3.25
CA ASN A 289 -14.04 16.25 -2.22
C ASN A 289 -12.70 16.20 -1.46
N ASN A 290 -11.74 15.39 -1.91
CA ASN A 290 -10.42 15.24 -1.30
C ASN A 290 -9.42 16.28 -1.85
N THR A 291 -8.62 16.89 -0.97
CA THR A 291 -7.45 17.71 -1.33
C THR A 291 -6.18 16.84 -1.31
N TRP A 292 -5.58 16.63 -2.48
CA TRP A 292 -4.47 15.67 -2.67
C TRP A 292 -3.08 16.29 -2.67
N MET A 293 -2.96 17.58 -2.95
CA MET A 293 -1.67 18.26 -3.04
C MET A 293 -1.19 18.70 -1.66
N ARG A 294 0.04 18.32 -1.36
CA ARG A 294 0.82 18.78 -0.20
C ARG A 294 2.05 19.46 -0.74
N VAL A 295 2.24 20.73 -0.38
CA VAL A 295 3.53 21.42 -0.50
C VAL A 295 4.27 21.32 0.85
N GLY A 296 5.54 21.72 0.88
CA GLY A 296 6.41 21.58 2.05
C GLY A 296 5.86 22.20 3.34
N GLU A 297 6.42 21.78 4.47
CA GLU A 297 5.99 22.19 5.82
C GLU A 297 5.96 23.71 6.02
N ASP A 298 6.79 24.45 5.28
CA ASP A 298 6.80 25.91 5.27
C ASP A 298 5.52 26.54 4.73
N MET A 299 4.83 25.87 3.80
CA MET A 299 3.58 26.32 3.18
C MET A 299 2.31 25.74 3.85
N GLN A 300 2.43 24.74 4.73
CA GLN A 300 1.28 24.04 5.34
C GLN A 300 0.30 24.97 6.10
N ASN A 301 0.76 26.13 6.57
CA ASN A 301 -0.11 27.11 7.24
C ASN A 301 -1.22 27.70 6.35
N HIS A 302 -1.04 27.71 5.03
CA HIS A 302 -2.02 28.21 4.07
C HIS A 302 -3.25 27.29 3.95
N PHE A 303 -3.07 25.98 4.19
CA PHE A 303 -4.10 24.94 4.07
C PHE A 303 -4.99 24.81 5.32
N ARG A 304 -4.94 25.81 6.22
CA ARG A 304 -5.89 25.97 7.33
C ARG A 304 -7.26 26.43 6.84
N ASP A 305 -7.31 27.17 5.73
CA ASP A 305 -8.54 27.38 4.97
C ASP A 305 -8.70 26.22 3.97
N PRO A 306 -9.81 25.45 4.01
CA PRO A 306 -10.00 24.32 3.11
C PRO A 306 -10.13 24.73 1.64
N HIS A 307 -10.42 26.00 1.34
CA HIS A 307 -10.46 26.53 -0.02
C HIS A 307 -9.08 26.75 -0.64
N THR A 308 -7.99 26.64 0.14
CA THR A 308 -6.62 26.83 -0.34
C THR A 308 -6.05 25.56 -0.97
N THR A 309 -5.74 25.61 -2.25
CA THR A 309 -5.13 24.53 -3.05
C THR A 309 -4.10 25.12 -4.02
N VAL A 310 -3.18 24.31 -4.56
CA VAL A 310 -2.14 24.79 -5.51
C VAL A 310 -2.69 24.87 -6.94
N PHE A 311 -2.27 25.91 -7.67
CA PHE A 311 -2.88 26.33 -8.92
C PHE A 311 -1.85 27.03 -9.85
N PRO A 312 -1.68 26.63 -11.13
CA PRO A 312 -2.31 25.49 -11.79
C PRO A 312 -1.87 24.16 -11.17
N TRP A 313 -2.63 23.10 -11.47
CA TRP A 313 -2.32 21.74 -11.02
C TRP A 313 -1.05 21.18 -11.68
N ASP A 314 -0.81 21.53 -12.94
CA ASP A 314 0.32 21.01 -13.71
C ASP A 314 1.48 22.01 -13.68
N LEU A 315 2.24 21.98 -12.58
CA LEU A 315 3.43 22.80 -12.37
C LEU A 315 4.67 22.27 -13.12
N TYR A 316 4.54 21.16 -13.86
CA TYR A 316 5.68 20.31 -14.23
C TYR A 316 5.93 20.19 -15.75
N GLN A 317 5.15 20.87 -16.60
CA GLN A 317 5.36 20.82 -18.04
C GLN A 317 6.64 21.54 -18.49
N ASN A 318 7.72 20.76 -18.64
CA ASN A 318 8.74 20.99 -19.68
C ASN A 318 8.04 20.88 -21.06
N SER A 319 7.38 21.96 -21.47
CA SER A 319 6.31 22.00 -22.48
C SER A 319 6.73 21.71 -23.95
N PHE A 320 7.98 21.31 -24.17
CA PHE A 320 8.56 21.06 -25.50
C PHE A 320 8.31 19.65 -26.08
N ARG A 321 7.49 18.80 -25.43
CA ARG A 321 7.22 17.41 -25.86
C ARG A 321 5.74 17.05 -26.03
N HIS A 322 4.85 18.04 -26.18
CA HIS A 322 3.41 17.82 -26.27
C HIS A 322 2.86 18.16 -27.67
N TYR A 323 1.99 17.33 -28.23
CA TYR A 323 1.31 17.58 -29.51
C TYR A 323 0.37 18.81 -29.42
N TYR A 324 -0.30 18.98 -28.27
CA TYR A 324 -0.99 20.21 -27.85
C TYR A 324 -0.73 20.45 -26.35
N PRO A 325 -0.67 21.70 -25.87
CA PRO A 325 -0.56 22.01 -24.45
C PRO A 325 -1.82 21.58 -23.69
N GLU A 326 -1.66 20.98 -22.51
CA GLU A 326 -2.79 20.55 -21.66
C GLU A 326 -3.07 21.56 -20.56
N ASN A 327 -4.29 22.12 -20.56
CA ASN A 327 -4.65 23.30 -19.78
C ASN A 327 -5.94 23.07 -18.99
N ALA A 328 -5.81 22.26 -17.94
CA ALA A 328 -6.90 21.89 -17.02
C ALA A 328 -7.59 23.10 -16.32
N GLN A 329 -6.97 24.28 -16.35
CA GLN A 329 -7.49 25.53 -15.79
C GLN A 329 -8.35 26.33 -16.78
N ALA A 330 -8.32 26.00 -18.08
CA ALA A 330 -9.17 26.62 -19.11
C ALA A 330 -10.16 25.64 -19.75
N GLN A 331 -9.70 24.44 -20.15
CA GLN A 331 -10.46 23.53 -21.00
C GLN A 331 -11.79 23.04 -20.36
N PRO A 332 -11.86 22.71 -19.06
CA PRO A 332 -13.13 22.40 -18.39
C PRO A 332 -14.14 23.57 -18.41
N TRP A 333 -13.66 24.81 -18.36
CA TRP A 333 -14.50 26.02 -18.35
C TRP A 333 -14.91 26.45 -19.77
N MET A 334 -14.08 26.16 -20.77
CA MET A 334 -14.48 26.23 -22.18
C MET A 334 -15.67 25.30 -22.47
N VAL A 335 -15.70 24.09 -21.88
CA VAL A 335 -16.88 23.21 -21.95
C VAL A 335 -18.12 23.85 -21.31
N PHE A 336 -17.98 24.54 -20.17
CA PHE A 336 -19.10 25.27 -19.54
C PHE A 336 -19.65 26.39 -20.45
N PHE A 337 -18.79 27.09 -21.21
CA PHE A 337 -19.24 28.04 -22.23
C PHE A 337 -20.00 27.36 -23.38
N LEU A 338 -19.52 26.21 -23.88
CA LEU A 338 -20.14 25.47 -24.98
C LEU A 338 -21.50 24.87 -24.58
N VAL A 339 -21.60 24.21 -23.43
CA VAL A 339 -22.89 23.67 -22.95
C VAL A 339 -23.86 24.79 -22.56
N GLY A 340 -23.36 25.94 -22.11
CA GLY A 340 -24.17 27.14 -21.88
C GLY A 340 -24.78 27.71 -23.17
N GLU A 341 -24.03 27.73 -24.27
CA GLU A 341 -24.56 28.08 -25.60
C GLU A 341 -25.65 27.09 -26.06
N MET A 342 -25.47 25.79 -25.81
CA MET A 342 -26.44 24.75 -26.17
C MET A 342 -27.78 24.82 -25.42
N LEU A 343 -27.80 25.38 -24.20
CA LEU A 343 -28.96 25.40 -23.30
C LEU A 343 -29.79 26.70 -23.37
N ALA A 344 -29.51 27.58 -24.34
CA ALA A 344 -30.24 28.82 -24.60
C ALA A 344 -30.27 29.83 -23.41
N LYS A 345 -31.01 30.93 -23.59
CA LYS A 345 -30.96 32.12 -22.71
C LYS A 345 -31.43 31.90 -21.27
N GLU A 346 -32.09 30.78 -20.99
CA GLU A 346 -32.71 30.44 -19.71
C GLU A 346 -31.76 29.75 -18.73
N HIS A 347 -30.58 29.29 -19.20
CA HIS A 347 -29.64 28.48 -18.40
C HIS A 347 -28.21 29.02 -18.45
N ARG A 348 -28.05 30.35 -18.42
CA ARG A 348 -26.74 31.03 -18.45
C ARG A 348 -25.83 30.75 -17.25
N GLU A 349 -26.27 29.96 -16.28
CA GLU A 349 -25.53 29.60 -15.07
C GLU A 349 -24.13 29.06 -15.39
N PHE A 350 -24.02 28.10 -16.33
CA PHE A 350 -22.73 27.56 -16.77
C PHE A 350 -21.80 28.63 -17.39
N THR A 351 -22.36 29.49 -18.26
CA THR A 351 -21.65 30.62 -18.88
C THR A 351 -21.17 31.63 -17.83
N GLN A 352 -22.01 31.92 -16.84
CA GLN A 352 -21.70 32.84 -15.75
C GLN A 352 -20.60 32.29 -14.84
N TRP A 353 -20.68 31.01 -14.46
CA TRP A 353 -19.65 30.35 -13.66
C TRP A 353 -18.30 30.33 -14.40
N ALA A 354 -18.28 29.99 -15.70
CA ALA A 354 -17.04 30.01 -16.49
C ALA A 354 -16.46 31.42 -16.67
N LEU A 355 -17.31 32.45 -16.84
CA LEU A 355 -16.90 33.86 -16.91
C LEU A 355 -16.25 34.31 -15.59
N GLU A 356 -16.87 33.98 -14.45
CA GLU A 356 -16.35 34.29 -13.12
C GLU A 356 -14.98 33.64 -12.90
N GLU A 357 -14.79 32.40 -13.36
CA GLU A 357 -13.54 31.66 -13.18
C GLU A 357 -12.37 32.28 -13.98
N LEU A 358 -12.55 32.49 -15.28
CA LEU A 358 -11.52 33.12 -16.11
C LEU A 358 -11.29 34.60 -15.71
N THR A 359 -12.29 35.25 -15.11
CA THR A 359 -12.13 36.58 -14.53
C THR A 359 -11.26 36.54 -13.26
N ALA A 360 -11.53 35.61 -12.34
CA ALA A 360 -10.76 35.43 -11.11
C ALA A 360 -9.30 35.07 -11.42
N TRP A 361 -9.09 34.06 -12.26
CA TRP A 361 -7.76 33.58 -12.63
C TRP A 361 -6.94 34.65 -13.36
N GLY A 362 -7.53 35.30 -14.37
CA GLY A 362 -6.86 36.37 -15.11
C GLY A 362 -6.48 37.55 -14.23
N LYS A 363 -7.35 37.95 -13.27
CA LYS A 363 -7.05 39.07 -12.35
C LYS A 363 -5.97 38.74 -11.31
N ALA A 364 -5.95 37.50 -10.82
CA ALA A 364 -5.00 37.12 -9.76
C ALA A 364 -3.59 36.90 -10.30
N SER A 365 -3.46 36.24 -11.47
CA SER A 365 -2.19 35.61 -11.88
C SER A 365 -1.64 36.03 -13.23
N TYR A 366 -2.44 36.64 -14.12
CA TYR A 366 -1.94 36.98 -15.46
C TYR A 366 -0.96 38.13 -15.42
N ARG A 367 0.13 37.98 -16.17
CA ARG A 367 1.26 38.89 -16.17
C ARG A 367 1.64 39.30 -17.58
N LYS A 368 1.14 40.47 -17.98
CA LYS A 368 1.35 41.07 -19.30
C LYS A 368 2.83 41.27 -19.67
N LYS A 369 3.75 41.47 -18.71
CA LYS A 369 5.17 41.81 -18.99
C LYS A 369 5.91 40.73 -19.79
N ASP A 370 5.51 39.47 -19.60
CA ASP A 370 6.15 38.26 -20.11
C ASP A 370 5.12 37.24 -20.65
N ASN A 371 3.88 37.70 -20.90
CA ASN A 371 2.75 36.90 -21.41
C ASN A 371 2.60 35.55 -20.68
N SER A 372 2.55 35.60 -19.34
CA SER A 372 2.53 34.40 -18.49
C SER A 372 1.43 34.46 -17.43
N PHE A 373 1.06 33.30 -16.90
CA PHE A 373 0.33 33.16 -15.65
C PHE A 373 1.30 32.76 -14.54
N VAL A 374 1.22 33.44 -13.41
CA VAL A 374 2.02 33.18 -12.20
C VAL A 374 1.40 32.03 -11.41
N PRO A 375 2.10 30.90 -11.19
CA PRO A 375 1.63 29.85 -10.28
C PRO A 375 1.46 30.37 -8.86
N MET A 376 0.47 29.84 -8.15
CA MET A 376 0.05 30.31 -6.83
C MET A 376 -0.73 29.25 -6.06
N LEU A 377 -1.04 29.53 -4.80
CA LEU A 377 -2.17 28.94 -4.11
C LEU A 377 -3.45 29.71 -4.47
N THR A 378 -4.62 29.08 -4.39
CA THR A 378 -5.92 29.72 -4.67
C THR A 378 -6.25 30.88 -3.71
N ASP A 379 -5.53 31.03 -2.60
CA ASP A 379 -5.61 32.21 -1.74
C ASP A 379 -4.96 33.49 -2.32
N GLY A 380 -4.13 33.34 -3.36
CA GLY A 380 -3.36 34.39 -4.03
C GLY A 380 -1.85 34.35 -3.76
N THR A 381 -1.37 33.45 -2.90
CA THR A 381 0.05 33.31 -2.54
C THR A 381 0.87 32.78 -3.71
N SER A 382 1.78 33.59 -4.26
CA SER A 382 2.60 33.18 -5.40
C SER A 382 3.55 32.02 -5.06
N LEU A 383 3.72 31.12 -6.03
CA LEU A 383 4.70 30.03 -6.03
C LEU A 383 5.84 30.28 -7.04
N GLU A 384 5.96 31.47 -7.64
CA GLU A 384 7.06 31.78 -8.57
C GLU A 384 8.42 31.63 -7.87
N GLY A 385 9.26 30.71 -8.35
CA GLY A 385 10.54 30.41 -7.73
C GLY A 385 10.45 29.54 -6.46
N TYR A 386 9.28 29.03 -6.08
CA TYR A 386 9.15 28.06 -4.98
C TYR A 386 9.87 26.76 -5.35
N VAL A 387 10.57 26.17 -4.37
CA VAL A 387 11.34 24.93 -4.53
C VAL A 387 10.61 23.83 -3.77
N TRP A 388 10.23 22.76 -4.46
CA TRP A 388 9.63 21.58 -3.82
C TRP A 388 10.65 20.84 -2.93
N LYS A 389 10.32 20.70 -1.65
CA LYS A 389 11.20 20.17 -0.59
C LYS A 389 10.89 18.73 -0.20
N ASP A 390 9.62 18.33 -0.27
CA ASP A 390 9.14 17.00 0.07
C ASP A 390 8.59 16.29 -1.18
N GLY A 391 8.90 15.00 -1.34
CA GLY A 391 8.49 14.22 -2.51
C GLY A 391 7.02 13.79 -2.54
N SER A 392 6.11 14.55 -1.92
CA SER A 392 4.74 14.10 -1.68
C SER A 392 3.71 14.53 -2.74
N GLY A 393 4.15 15.21 -3.81
CA GLY A 393 3.28 15.78 -4.85
C GLY A 393 3.75 15.57 -6.29
N GLN A 394 3.89 14.30 -6.73
CA GLN A 394 4.25 13.86 -8.10
C GLN A 394 5.57 14.36 -8.71
N SER A 395 6.35 15.19 -8.00
CA SER A 395 7.78 15.33 -8.19
C SER A 395 8.51 15.28 -6.85
N SER A 396 9.82 15.04 -6.86
CA SER A 396 10.70 15.21 -5.71
C SER A 396 12.09 15.65 -6.19
N GLY A 397 12.83 16.37 -5.34
CA GLY A 397 14.17 16.86 -5.64
C GLY A 397 14.19 18.21 -6.37
N TYR A 398 14.10 19.30 -5.60
CA TYR A 398 14.57 20.65 -5.99
C TYR A 398 13.97 21.30 -7.26
N ASN A 399 12.83 20.82 -7.78
CA ASN A 399 12.13 21.48 -8.87
C ASN A 399 11.70 22.91 -8.47
N VAL A 400 12.17 23.89 -9.23
CA VAL A 400 11.78 25.30 -9.13
C VAL A 400 10.48 25.49 -9.92
N VAL A 401 9.45 26.02 -9.27
CA VAL A 401 8.16 26.33 -9.91
C VAL A 401 8.32 27.52 -10.85
N ASN A 402 8.23 27.25 -12.15
CA ASN A 402 8.41 28.19 -13.24
C ASN A 402 7.07 28.81 -13.70
N LEU A 403 7.17 29.94 -14.42
CA LEU A 403 6.02 30.64 -15.00
C LEU A 403 5.32 29.81 -16.06
N TYR A 404 3.99 29.96 -16.14
CA TYR A 404 3.16 29.22 -17.10
C TYR A 404 2.85 30.09 -18.33
N PRO A 405 3.30 29.77 -19.56
CA PRO A 405 3.07 30.62 -20.73
C PRO A 405 1.58 30.79 -21.08
N ALA A 406 1.16 32.00 -21.46
CA ALA A 406 -0.20 32.25 -21.93
C ALA A 406 -0.33 31.91 -23.43
N ASP A 407 -0.36 30.60 -23.72
CA ASP A 407 -0.40 30.00 -25.06
C ASP A 407 -1.71 30.21 -25.87
N MET A 408 -1.73 29.63 -27.07
CA MET A 408 -2.86 29.67 -28.01
C MET A 408 -4.15 28.99 -27.52
N SER A 409 -4.08 28.09 -26.55
CA SER A 409 -5.29 27.51 -25.93
C SER A 409 -6.00 28.54 -25.05
N PHE A 410 -5.26 29.44 -24.37
CA PHE A 410 -5.86 30.56 -23.67
C PHE A 410 -6.37 31.63 -24.63
N PHE A 411 -5.67 31.89 -25.73
CA PHE A 411 -6.22 32.74 -26.79
C PHE A 411 -7.57 32.22 -27.32
N TRP A 412 -7.72 30.90 -27.50
CA TRP A 412 -9.02 30.29 -27.83
C TRP A 412 -10.01 30.38 -26.65
N ALA A 413 -9.59 30.08 -25.41
CA ALA A 413 -10.45 30.09 -24.23
C ALA A 413 -11.08 31.47 -23.96
N TYR A 414 -10.26 32.54 -23.97
CA TYR A 414 -10.74 33.90 -23.80
C TYR A 414 -11.50 34.41 -25.04
N SER A 415 -11.15 33.96 -26.26
CA SER A 415 -11.93 34.23 -27.50
C SER A 415 -13.34 33.67 -27.41
N LEU A 416 -13.46 32.42 -26.95
CA LEU A 416 -14.73 31.74 -26.70
C LEU A 416 -15.53 32.45 -25.60
N ALA A 417 -14.88 32.76 -24.47
CA ALA A 417 -15.50 33.46 -23.33
C ALA A 417 -16.05 34.82 -23.75
N TYR A 418 -15.28 35.63 -24.47
CA TYR A 418 -15.75 36.90 -25.04
C TYR A 418 -16.92 36.67 -26.01
N SER A 419 -16.81 35.74 -26.96
CA SER A 419 -17.88 35.50 -27.93
C SER A 419 -19.19 35.00 -27.31
N LYS A 420 -19.19 34.46 -26.08
CA LYS A 420 -20.42 34.05 -25.37
C LYS A 420 -20.97 35.11 -24.41
N THR A 421 -20.17 36.11 -24.02
CA THR A 421 -20.50 37.05 -22.93
C THR A 421 -20.49 38.52 -23.33
N GLY A 422 -19.64 38.92 -24.28
CA GLY A 422 -19.33 40.31 -24.60
C GLY A 422 -18.51 41.05 -23.53
N ASP A 423 -17.94 40.33 -22.55
CA ASP A 423 -17.31 40.96 -21.39
C ASP A 423 -16.02 41.74 -21.71
N GLY A 424 -15.87 42.91 -21.07
CA GLY A 424 -14.75 43.82 -21.32
C GLY A 424 -13.41 43.36 -20.74
N PHE A 425 -13.41 42.57 -19.66
CA PHE A 425 -12.18 41.98 -19.12
C PHE A 425 -11.71 40.82 -19.99
N MET A 426 -12.63 39.99 -20.50
CA MET A 426 -12.32 38.96 -21.50
C MET A 426 -11.67 39.57 -22.76
N TRP A 427 -12.18 40.71 -23.26
CA TRP A 427 -11.55 41.43 -24.38
C TRP A 427 -10.15 41.98 -24.04
N GLN A 428 -9.93 42.46 -22.81
CA GLN A 428 -8.61 42.99 -22.43
C GLN A 428 -7.57 41.87 -22.28
N MET A 429 -7.94 40.74 -21.67
CA MET A 429 -7.12 39.52 -21.65
C MET A 429 -6.76 39.06 -23.06
N LEU A 430 -7.74 39.05 -23.98
CA LEU A 430 -7.52 38.69 -25.38
C LEU A 430 -6.47 39.53 -26.09
N LYS A 431 -6.53 40.85 -25.94
CA LYS A 431 -5.53 41.76 -26.53
C LYS A 431 -4.13 41.45 -26.03
N ASP A 432 -4.00 41.30 -24.71
CA ASP A 432 -2.70 41.13 -24.08
C ASP A 432 -2.07 39.77 -24.45
N ILE A 433 -2.88 38.71 -24.53
CA ILE A 433 -2.45 37.38 -25.00
C ILE A 433 -2.12 37.41 -26.50
N ALA A 434 -2.91 38.09 -27.34
CA ALA A 434 -2.65 38.18 -28.77
C ALA A 434 -1.33 38.92 -29.09
N ALA A 435 -1.11 40.08 -28.45
CA ALA A 435 0.14 40.82 -28.56
C ALA A 435 1.33 40.00 -28.03
N GLY A 436 1.16 39.35 -26.86
CA GLY A 436 2.17 38.50 -26.24
C GLY A 436 2.55 37.23 -27.02
N ASN A 437 1.76 36.83 -28.01
CA ASN A 437 2.03 35.72 -28.93
C ASN A 437 2.41 36.16 -30.35
N GLY A 438 2.65 37.46 -30.61
CA GLY A 438 3.03 37.94 -31.94
C GLY A 438 1.92 37.83 -32.99
N LEU A 439 0.67 38.11 -32.59
CA LEU A 439 -0.50 38.20 -33.49
C LEU A 439 -0.88 39.64 -33.82
N GLY A 440 -0.17 40.63 -33.27
CA GLY A 440 -0.49 42.05 -33.40
C GLY A 440 -1.62 42.52 -32.46
N GLU A 441 -2.05 43.77 -32.65
CA GLU A 441 -3.05 44.41 -31.79
C GLU A 441 -4.46 44.22 -32.34
N ILE A 442 -5.26 43.37 -31.69
CA ILE A 442 -6.69 43.19 -32.01
C ILE A 442 -7.55 44.44 -31.69
N GLY A 443 -6.95 45.49 -31.14
CA GLY A 443 -7.56 46.80 -30.95
C GLY A 443 -8.61 46.87 -29.83
N GLN A 444 -9.42 47.93 -29.85
CA GLN A 444 -10.60 48.07 -29.00
C GLN A 444 -11.82 47.37 -29.62
N ILE A 445 -12.85 47.11 -28.81
CA ILE A 445 -14.13 46.56 -29.27
C ILE A 445 -14.70 47.46 -30.38
N LEU A 446 -15.04 46.86 -31.54
CA LEU A 446 -15.50 47.54 -32.77
C LEU A 446 -14.48 48.52 -33.42
N THR A 447 -13.17 48.35 -33.19
CA THR A 447 -12.14 49.03 -34.00
C THR A 447 -12.33 48.69 -35.48
N PRO A 448 -12.39 49.67 -36.42
CA PRO A 448 -12.69 49.42 -37.82
C PRO A 448 -11.71 48.46 -38.52
N HIS A 449 -10.42 48.61 -38.25
CA HIS A 449 -9.34 47.73 -38.70
C HIS A 449 -8.35 47.51 -37.55
N PRO A 450 -8.20 46.28 -37.03
CA PRO A 450 -7.16 45.93 -36.05
C PRO A 450 -5.78 45.84 -36.71
N GLU A 451 -4.71 46.17 -35.97
CA GLU A 451 -3.33 46.15 -36.44
C GLU A 451 -2.73 44.74 -36.27
N LEU A 452 -3.30 43.77 -37.00
CA LEU A 452 -2.94 42.35 -36.93
C LEU A 452 -1.64 42.04 -37.66
N GLN A 453 -0.80 41.21 -37.05
CA GLN A 453 0.53 40.88 -37.55
C GLN A 453 0.48 39.74 -38.59
N LEU A 454 0.22 40.07 -39.86
CA LEU A 454 0.04 39.08 -40.94
C LEU A 454 1.33 38.36 -41.40
N ASP A 455 2.51 38.79 -40.94
CA ASP A 455 3.78 38.05 -41.10
C ASP A 455 4.05 37.06 -39.94
N THR A 456 3.07 36.85 -39.04
CA THR A 456 3.18 35.89 -37.93
C THR A 456 3.53 34.48 -38.40
N ALA A 457 4.38 33.81 -37.61
CA ALA A 457 4.76 32.41 -37.78
C ALA A 457 3.80 31.43 -37.06
N CYS A 458 2.74 31.93 -36.41
CA CYS A 458 1.78 31.09 -35.69
C CYS A 458 1.10 30.09 -36.64
N ASP A 459 1.21 28.80 -36.33
CA ASP A 459 0.67 27.67 -37.09
C ASP A 459 -0.26 26.78 -36.24
N HIS A 460 -0.78 27.30 -35.13
CA HIS A 460 -1.53 26.48 -34.15
C HIS A 460 -3.05 26.48 -34.45
N PRO A 461 -3.74 25.33 -34.49
CA PRO A 461 -5.18 25.27 -34.80
C PRO A 461 -6.06 26.04 -33.82
N TYR A 462 -5.66 26.15 -32.55
CA TYR A 462 -6.35 26.99 -31.56
C TYR A 462 -6.34 28.49 -31.91
N GLY A 463 -5.32 28.97 -32.66
CA GLY A 463 -5.31 30.33 -33.20
C GLY A 463 -6.43 30.55 -34.21
N VAL A 464 -6.64 29.58 -35.12
CA VAL A 464 -7.77 29.58 -36.08
C VAL A 464 -9.11 29.57 -35.34
N PHE A 465 -9.29 28.68 -34.34
CA PHE A 465 -10.53 28.66 -33.55
C PHE A 465 -10.78 29.97 -32.79
N GLY A 466 -9.74 30.59 -32.21
CA GLY A 466 -9.83 31.88 -31.55
C GLY A 466 -10.32 32.98 -32.48
N PHE A 467 -9.62 33.19 -33.60
CA PHE A 467 -10.03 34.20 -34.59
C PHE A 467 -11.39 33.91 -35.26
N LEU A 468 -11.82 32.65 -35.35
CA LEU A 468 -13.18 32.31 -35.79
C LEU A 468 -14.26 32.70 -34.78
N GLU A 469 -14.04 32.58 -33.47
CA GLU A 469 -14.99 33.11 -32.47
C GLU A 469 -14.98 34.67 -32.44
N LEU A 470 -13.83 35.31 -32.65
CA LEU A 470 -13.74 36.77 -32.83
C LEU A 470 -14.46 37.26 -34.09
N TYR A 471 -14.30 36.58 -35.23
CA TYR A 471 -15.07 36.87 -36.45
C TYR A 471 -16.56 36.58 -36.25
N ARG A 472 -16.91 35.47 -35.58
CA ARG A 472 -18.31 35.09 -35.31
C ARG A 472 -19.05 36.15 -34.49
N SER A 473 -18.39 36.74 -33.50
CA SER A 473 -18.95 37.78 -32.62
C SER A 473 -18.91 39.19 -33.23
N THR A 474 -17.79 39.62 -33.80
CA THR A 474 -17.58 41.01 -34.28
C THR A 474 -17.94 41.26 -35.74
N LYS A 475 -17.97 40.22 -36.58
CA LYS A 475 -18.06 40.26 -38.05
C LYS A 475 -16.92 41.01 -38.77
N GLN A 476 -15.83 41.36 -38.09
CA GLN A 476 -14.71 42.06 -38.71
C GLN A 476 -13.89 41.12 -39.63
N PRO A 477 -13.71 41.45 -40.92
CA PRO A 477 -13.09 40.55 -41.90
C PRO A 477 -11.59 40.34 -41.65
N ASP A 478 -10.92 41.28 -40.98
CA ASP A 478 -9.50 41.18 -40.66
C ASP A 478 -9.18 39.98 -39.73
N TYR A 479 -10.12 39.59 -38.84
CA TYR A 479 -9.97 38.37 -38.05
C TYR A 479 -10.09 37.09 -38.91
N LEU A 480 -10.99 37.08 -39.89
CA LEU A 480 -11.09 35.95 -40.83
C LEU A 480 -9.82 35.86 -41.70
N LYS A 481 -9.28 37.00 -42.12
CA LYS A 481 -7.99 37.08 -42.85
C LYS A 481 -6.82 36.55 -42.01
N MET A 482 -6.79 36.84 -40.71
CA MET A 482 -5.78 36.30 -39.80
C MET A 482 -5.96 34.80 -39.55
N ALA A 483 -7.21 34.32 -39.42
CA ALA A 483 -7.50 32.89 -39.38
C ALA A 483 -7.02 32.16 -40.64
N CYS A 484 -7.19 32.76 -41.83
CA CYS A 484 -6.60 32.28 -43.08
C CYS A 484 -5.06 32.25 -43.03
N ARG A 485 -4.39 33.29 -42.51
CA ARG A 485 -2.93 33.31 -42.44
C ARG A 485 -2.36 32.18 -41.55
N ILE A 486 -3.01 31.90 -40.42
CA ILE A 486 -2.64 30.78 -39.53
C ILE A 486 -2.97 29.44 -40.20
N ALA A 487 -4.07 29.33 -40.94
CA ALA A 487 -4.41 28.15 -41.74
C ALA A 487 -3.42 27.87 -42.87
N ASP A 488 -2.91 28.92 -43.53
CA ASP A 488 -1.81 28.80 -44.49
C ASP A 488 -0.54 28.29 -43.82
N ASN A 489 -0.18 28.83 -42.65
CA ASN A 489 0.94 28.31 -41.86
C ASN A 489 0.75 26.84 -41.42
N ILE A 490 -0.49 26.40 -41.12
CA ILE A 490 -0.82 24.99 -40.83
C ILE A 490 -0.56 24.10 -42.06
N VAL A 491 -1.07 24.47 -43.23
CA VAL A 491 -0.85 23.69 -44.46
C VAL A 491 0.61 23.72 -44.89
N GLU A 492 1.30 24.85 -44.72
CA GLU A 492 2.72 24.99 -45.06
C GLU A 492 3.63 24.21 -44.11
N ASN A 493 3.40 24.23 -42.79
CA ASN A 493 4.33 23.69 -41.79
C ASN A 493 3.94 22.34 -41.21
N ARG A 494 2.64 22.02 -41.09
CA ARG A 494 2.13 20.84 -40.39
C ARG A 494 1.61 19.74 -41.30
N LEU A 495 1.16 20.05 -42.52
CA LEU A 495 0.86 19.02 -43.52
C LEU A 495 2.17 18.41 -44.03
N HIS A 496 2.36 17.12 -43.81
CA HIS A 496 3.50 16.35 -44.25
C HIS A 496 3.03 15.01 -44.83
N LYS A 497 3.31 14.77 -46.12
CA LYS A 497 2.96 13.51 -46.83
C LYS A 497 1.47 13.13 -46.68
N GLY A 498 0.59 14.13 -46.74
CA GLY A 498 -0.86 13.94 -46.60
C GLY A 498 -1.34 13.59 -45.18
N PHE A 499 -0.54 13.88 -44.16
CA PHE A 499 -0.91 13.78 -42.74
C PHE A 499 -0.54 15.04 -41.95
N PHE A 500 -1.21 15.30 -40.83
CA PHE A 500 -0.90 16.43 -39.95
C PHE A 500 0.02 16.04 -38.80
N VAL A 501 1.09 16.81 -38.60
CA VAL A 501 2.09 16.64 -37.55
C VAL A 501 2.54 17.99 -36.98
N PRO A 502 2.98 18.07 -35.70
CA PRO A 502 3.34 19.36 -35.10
C PRO A 502 4.55 20.04 -35.76
N THR A 503 5.45 19.24 -36.36
CA THR A 503 6.50 19.71 -37.30
C THR A 503 6.80 18.59 -38.30
N LYS A 504 7.28 18.94 -39.50
CA LYS A 504 7.69 17.98 -40.56
C LYS A 504 8.77 16.97 -40.16
N LYS A 505 9.42 17.14 -39.00
CA LYS A 505 10.39 16.17 -38.46
C LYS A 505 9.73 15.00 -37.72
N HIS A 506 8.44 15.08 -37.38
CA HIS A 506 7.79 14.04 -36.58
C HIS A 506 7.57 12.75 -37.38
N LEU A 507 7.83 11.61 -36.74
CA LEU A 507 7.68 10.30 -37.38
C LEU A 507 6.24 9.79 -37.40
N TYR A 508 5.41 10.17 -36.42
CA TYR A 508 4.05 9.65 -36.25
C TYR A 508 2.98 10.75 -36.30
N THR A 509 1.98 10.55 -37.14
CA THR A 509 0.74 11.35 -37.14
C THR A 509 -0.24 10.79 -36.12
N ARG A 510 -0.97 11.65 -35.42
CA ARG A 510 -2.15 11.28 -34.62
C ARG A 510 -3.40 11.64 -35.40
N PHE A 511 -4.38 10.73 -35.49
CA PHE A 511 -5.61 11.02 -36.23
C PHE A 511 -6.57 11.96 -35.48
N ASP A 512 -6.47 12.05 -34.15
CA ASP A 512 -7.22 13.00 -33.32
C ASP A 512 -6.62 14.42 -33.35
N CYS A 513 -6.21 14.89 -34.53
CA CYS A 513 -5.64 16.21 -34.71
C CYS A 513 -6.73 17.28 -34.94
N PHE A 514 -6.45 18.50 -34.47
CA PHE A 514 -7.35 19.65 -34.58
C PHE A 514 -7.15 20.43 -35.87
N GLU A 515 -5.96 20.35 -36.50
CA GLU A 515 -5.65 20.98 -37.78
C GLU A 515 -6.75 20.75 -38.83
N PRO A 516 -7.16 19.51 -39.18
CA PRO A 516 -8.16 19.32 -40.22
C PRO A 516 -9.55 19.85 -39.82
N LEU A 517 -9.94 19.75 -38.55
CA LEU A 517 -11.21 20.32 -38.07
C LEU A 517 -11.19 21.86 -38.04
N ALA A 518 -10.03 22.47 -37.78
CA ALA A 518 -9.83 23.92 -37.83
C ALA A 518 -9.90 24.46 -39.26
N LEU A 519 -9.19 23.82 -40.19
CA LEU A 519 -9.24 24.14 -41.62
C LEU A 519 -10.67 24.00 -42.18
N LEU A 520 -11.35 22.90 -41.86
CA LEU A 520 -12.72 22.63 -42.30
C LEU A 520 -13.75 23.63 -41.74
N ARG A 521 -13.55 24.12 -40.49
CA ARG A 521 -14.41 25.16 -39.91
C ARG A 521 -14.12 26.55 -40.44
N LEU A 522 -12.88 26.85 -40.79
CA LEU A 522 -12.53 28.06 -41.53
C LEU A 522 -13.25 28.07 -42.89
N GLU A 523 -13.20 26.96 -43.63
CA GLU A 523 -13.92 26.84 -44.90
C GLU A 523 -15.43 26.99 -44.76
N ALA A 524 -16.02 26.37 -43.73
CA ALA A 524 -17.44 26.53 -43.42
C ALA A 524 -17.81 28.00 -43.10
N ALA A 525 -16.91 28.75 -42.46
CA ALA A 525 -17.08 30.18 -42.17
C ALA A 525 -16.83 31.10 -43.37
N MET A 526 -16.04 30.66 -44.36
CA MET A 526 -15.76 31.41 -45.59
C MET A 526 -16.86 31.28 -46.65
N ARG A 527 -17.50 30.10 -46.78
CA ARG A 527 -18.41 29.80 -47.93
C ARG A 527 -19.80 29.27 -47.57
N TYR A 528 -19.93 28.58 -46.45
CA TYR A 528 -21.13 27.82 -46.13
C TYR A 528 -21.92 28.49 -44.99
N LYS A 529 -22.94 27.80 -44.48
CA LYS A 529 -23.44 28.09 -43.13
C LYS A 529 -22.46 27.47 -42.14
N SER A 530 -21.96 28.26 -41.19
CA SER A 530 -21.00 27.86 -40.14
C SER A 530 -21.40 26.60 -39.38
N ASP A 531 -22.69 26.31 -39.33
CA ASP A 531 -23.31 25.33 -38.46
C ASP A 531 -23.32 23.91 -39.10
N ALA A 532 -22.79 23.77 -40.33
CA ALA A 532 -22.71 22.49 -41.05
C ALA A 532 -21.56 21.59 -40.57
N VAL A 533 -20.53 22.14 -39.91
CA VAL A 533 -19.38 21.39 -39.40
C VAL A 533 -19.51 21.23 -37.88
N PRO A 534 -19.25 20.02 -37.31
CA PRO A 534 -19.41 19.77 -35.88
C PRO A 534 -18.61 20.73 -34.99
N GLN A 535 -19.13 20.97 -33.78
CA GLN A 535 -18.49 21.84 -32.80
C GLN A 535 -17.19 21.20 -32.28
N PRO A 536 -16.03 21.90 -32.33
CA PRO A 536 -14.82 21.46 -31.66
C PRO A 536 -15.02 21.60 -30.15
N TRP A 537 -14.68 20.53 -29.45
CA TRP A 537 -14.53 20.52 -28.01
C TRP A 537 -13.04 20.63 -27.68
N PRO A 538 -12.66 21.17 -26.50
CA PRO A 538 -11.26 21.33 -26.11
C PRO A 538 -10.70 19.99 -25.58
N SER A 539 -10.90 18.91 -26.32
CA SER A 539 -10.50 17.57 -25.94
C SER A 539 -8.99 17.39 -26.02
N ILE A 540 -8.41 16.66 -25.06
CA ILE A 540 -7.10 16.07 -25.25
C ILE A 540 -7.12 14.64 -24.68
N PRO A 541 -7.49 13.64 -25.50
CA PRO A 541 -7.38 12.25 -25.09
C PRO A 541 -5.89 11.84 -24.97
N LEU A 542 -5.65 10.76 -24.26
CA LEU A 542 -4.34 10.11 -24.11
C LEU A 542 -4.53 8.62 -23.78
N PHE A 543 -3.48 7.84 -23.96
CA PHE A 543 -3.40 6.46 -23.49
C PHE A 543 -2.17 6.32 -22.58
N VAL A 544 -2.39 5.70 -21.42
CA VAL A 544 -1.46 5.67 -20.29
C VAL A 544 -1.41 4.24 -19.76
N ASN A 545 -0.27 3.59 -19.94
CA ASN A 545 -0.04 2.24 -19.47
C ASN A 545 1.45 1.98 -19.21
N LYS A 546 1.83 0.76 -18.83
CA LYS A 546 3.25 0.36 -18.84
C LYS A 546 3.79 0.40 -20.28
N TYR A 547 4.98 0.94 -20.51
CA TYR A 547 5.60 0.99 -21.83
C TYR A 547 7.07 0.55 -21.74
N ARG A 548 7.40 -0.58 -22.35
CA ARG A 548 8.68 -1.28 -22.15
C ARG A 548 8.98 -1.44 -20.64
N TYR A 549 10.05 -0.82 -20.16
CA TYR A 549 10.56 -0.73 -18.78
C TYR A 549 9.91 0.40 -17.94
N LYS A 550 9.16 1.31 -18.57
CA LYS A 550 8.48 2.42 -17.89
C LYS A 550 7.25 1.90 -17.20
N ILE A 551 7.13 2.19 -15.90
CA ILE A 551 5.95 1.87 -15.10
C ILE A 551 4.72 2.63 -15.65
N GLN A 552 4.94 3.81 -16.24
CA GLN A 552 3.94 4.61 -16.94
C GLN A 552 4.58 5.30 -18.16
N GLY A 553 4.19 4.87 -19.36
CA GLY A 553 4.31 5.65 -20.59
C GLY A 553 3.01 6.41 -20.86
N ILE A 554 3.10 7.47 -21.67
CA ILE A 554 1.96 8.24 -22.18
C ILE A 554 2.12 8.35 -23.69
N ASP A 555 1.10 8.00 -24.48
CA ASP A 555 1.11 8.00 -25.95
C ASP A 555 1.71 9.28 -26.57
N ARG A 556 1.35 10.45 -26.02
CA ARG A 556 1.88 11.75 -26.48
C ARG A 556 3.40 11.88 -26.34
N HIS A 557 4.00 11.20 -25.36
CA HIS A 557 5.44 11.24 -25.07
C HIS A 557 6.23 10.05 -25.61
N VAL A 558 5.61 8.86 -25.69
CA VAL A 558 6.26 7.58 -26.08
C VAL A 558 5.84 7.07 -27.46
N ILE A 559 5.08 7.86 -28.22
CA ILE A 559 4.78 7.64 -29.64
C ILE A 559 4.81 8.96 -30.40
N TYR A 560 3.93 9.91 -30.05
CA TYR A 560 3.69 11.10 -30.87
C TYR A 560 4.72 12.24 -30.68
N GLY A 561 5.65 12.10 -29.74
CA GLY A 561 6.77 13.04 -29.53
C GLY A 561 8.03 12.73 -30.34
N PHE A 562 8.02 11.68 -31.18
CA PHE A 562 9.22 11.25 -31.92
C PHE A 562 9.45 12.02 -33.20
N THR A 563 10.72 12.30 -33.47
CA THR A 563 11.22 12.93 -34.72
C THR A 563 12.26 12.05 -35.40
N GLU A 564 12.79 12.45 -36.55
CA GLU A 564 13.65 11.66 -37.48
C GLU A 564 14.83 10.85 -36.89
N SER A 565 15.20 11.02 -35.61
CA SER A 565 16.06 10.06 -34.89
C SER A 565 15.32 8.73 -34.68
N SER A 566 15.88 7.63 -35.18
CA SER A 566 15.25 6.31 -35.19
C SER A 566 14.78 5.78 -33.83
N GLU A 567 13.57 5.20 -33.82
CA GLU A 567 12.89 4.57 -32.69
C GLU A 567 12.55 5.50 -31.50
N PRO A 568 11.74 5.03 -30.52
CA PRO A 568 11.75 5.65 -29.19
C PRO A 568 13.21 5.83 -28.75
N PRO A 569 13.64 7.03 -28.35
CA PRO A 569 14.97 7.19 -27.81
C PRO A 569 15.06 6.30 -26.57
N ILE A 570 15.78 5.18 -26.71
CA ILE A 570 16.10 4.29 -25.59
C ILE A 570 16.65 5.21 -24.51
N SER A 571 15.97 5.31 -23.38
CA SER A 571 16.34 6.30 -22.37
C SER A 571 17.64 5.87 -21.69
N ILE A 572 18.32 6.79 -21.00
CA ILE A 572 19.57 6.43 -20.34
C ILE A 572 19.33 5.44 -19.18
N GLU A 573 18.13 5.44 -18.59
CA GLU A 573 17.64 4.42 -17.64
C GLU A 573 17.33 3.06 -18.32
N GLU A 574 16.79 3.08 -19.55
CA GLU A 574 16.47 1.89 -20.34
C GLU A 574 17.72 1.16 -20.79
N ALA A 575 18.63 1.90 -21.44
CA ALA A 575 19.92 1.40 -21.88
C ALA A 575 20.70 0.85 -20.67
N ALA A 576 20.58 1.52 -19.51
CA ALA A 576 21.21 1.06 -18.27
C ALA A 576 20.56 -0.18 -17.63
N ALA A 577 19.27 -0.43 -17.84
CA ALA A 577 18.62 -1.67 -17.42
C ALA A 577 19.00 -2.86 -18.34
N ILE A 578 18.99 -2.64 -19.67
CA ILE A 578 19.24 -3.71 -20.66
C ILE A 578 20.73 -4.01 -20.89
N GLY A 579 21.63 -3.10 -20.48
CA GLY A 579 23.09 -3.27 -20.62
C GLY A 579 23.69 -2.67 -21.89
N ASP A 580 22.99 -1.77 -22.58
CA ASP A 580 23.42 -1.18 -23.85
C ASP A 580 24.43 -0.03 -23.63
N VAL A 581 25.70 -0.40 -23.46
CA VAL A 581 26.83 0.49 -23.20
C VAL A 581 27.03 1.52 -24.33
N ASP A 582 26.86 1.11 -25.58
CA ASP A 582 27.09 1.99 -26.74
C ASP A 582 25.96 3.01 -26.89
N ARG A 583 24.71 2.62 -26.61
CA ARG A 583 23.60 3.58 -26.57
C ARG A 583 23.73 4.57 -25.41
N ILE A 584 24.19 4.15 -24.23
CA ILE A 584 24.47 5.10 -23.12
C ILE A 584 25.53 6.11 -23.54
N ARG A 585 26.63 5.66 -24.17
CA ARG A 585 27.66 6.57 -24.70
C ARG A 585 27.07 7.59 -25.65
N GLN A 586 26.27 7.14 -26.63
CA GLN A 586 25.61 8.01 -27.60
C GLN A 586 24.65 9.02 -26.95
N LEU A 587 23.94 8.63 -25.89
CA LEU A 587 23.02 9.51 -25.16
C LEU A 587 23.78 10.58 -24.36
N ILE A 588 24.88 10.21 -23.70
CA ILE A 588 25.74 11.15 -22.97
C ILE A 588 26.37 12.15 -23.96
N GLU A 589 26.83 11.69 -25.13
CA GLU A 589 27.31 12.56 -26.22
C GLU A 589 26.22 13.50 -26.77
N GLN A 590 24.94 13.11 -26.66
CA GLN A 590 23.77 13.95 -26.98
C GLN A 590 23.32 14.85 -25.83
N GLY A 591 24.03 14.86 -24.70
CA GLY A 591 23.76 15.72 -23.54
C GLY A 591 22.74 15.16 -22.53
N ALA A 592 22.49 13.84 -22.53
CA ALA A 592 21.68 13.21 -21.50
C ALA A 592 22.39 13.26 -20.12
N ASN A 593 21.66 13.64 -19.08
CA ASN A 593 22.19 13.70 -17.72
C ASN A 593 22.18 12.31 -17.06
N VAL A 594 23.35 11.84 -16.63
CA VAL A 594 23.50 10.54 -15.94
C VAL A 594 22.85 10.50 -14.53
N GLY A 595 22.45 11.66 -14.00
CA GLY A 595 21.69 11.82 -12.77
C GLY A 595 20.18 12.00 -12.94
N ASP A 596 19.64 11.93 -14.18
CA ASP A 596 18.18 11.89 -14.39
C ASP A 596 17.57 10.61 -13.77
N PHE A 597 16.25 10.57 -13.63
CA PHE A 597 15.53 9.45 -13.01
C PHE A 597 14.13 9.22 -13.61
N ASP A 598 13.67 7.96 -13.57
CA ASP A 598 12.30 7.60 -13.94
C ASP A 598 11.28 8.21 -12.96
N SER A 599 10.34 9.01 -13.46
CA SER A 599 9.44 9.85 -12.65
C SER A 599 8.46 9.10 -11.75
N LEU A 600 8.31 7.78 -11.90
CA LEU A 600 7.51 6.94 -11.00
C LEU A 600 8.32 6.11 -9.99
N SER A 601 9.52 5.64 -10.34
CA SER A 601 10.35 4.87 -9.40
C SER A 601 11.40 5.71 -8.68
N TYR A 602 11.76 6.87 -9.23
CA TYR A 602 12.90 7.71 -8.81
C TYR A 602 14.25 6.97 -8.89
N MET A 603 14.29 5.91 -9.69
CA MET A 603 15.52 5.19 -10.00
C MET A 603 16.28 5.91 -11.13
N THR A 604 17.50 6.35 -10.85
CA THR A 604 18.46 6.82 -11.84
C THR A 604 18.98 5.68 -12.73
N PRO A 605 19.67 5.95 -13.85
CA PRO A 605 20.37 4.92 -14.63
C PRO A 605 21.28 4.02 -13.78
N LEU A 606 21.95 4.61 -12.78
CA LEU A 606 22.85 3.88 -11.89
C LEU A 606 22.08 2.91 -10.96
N HIS A 607 20.88 3.28 -10.49
CA HIS A 607 19.99 2.37 -9.76
C HIS A 607 19.56 1.19 -10.64
N ARG A 608 19.18 1.44 -11.90
CA ARG A 608 18.77 0.39 -12.83
C ARG A 608 19.93 -0.56 -13.14
N ALA A 609 21.10 -0.04 -13.50
CA ALA A 609 22.30 -0.84 -13.75
C ALA A 609 22.72 -1.70 -12.54
N ALA A 610 22.67 -1.13 -11.33
CA ALA A 610 22.99 -1.85 -10.10
C ALA A 610 21.93 -2.89 -9.69
N LYS A 611 20.66 -2.70 -10.07
CA LYS A 611 19.58 -3.66 -9.86
C LYS A 611 19.62 -4.84 -10.84
N GLU A 612 19.92 -4.59 -12.11
CA GLU A 612 19.92 -5.66 -13.14
C GLU A 612 21.31 -6.31 -13.35
N GLY A 613 22.34 -5.92 -12.58
CA GLY A 613 23.66 -6.56 -12.60
C GLY A 613 24.61 -6.07 -13.70
N GLN A 614 24.33 -4.93 -14.32
CA GLN A 614 25.00 -4.43 -15.53
C GLN A 614 26.35 -3.75 -15.21
N LYS A 615 27.36 -4.51 -14.78
CA LYS A 615 28.67 -3.97 -14.34
C LYS A 615 29.33 -2.98 -15.34
N PRO A 616 29.43 -3.25 -16.66
CA PRO A 616 30.05 -2.31 -17.61
C PRO A 616 29.28 -0.98 -17.74
N VAL A 617 27.97 -1.01 -17.52
CA VAL A 617 27.15 0.21 -17.45
C VAL A 617 27.43 0.99 -16.16
N VAL A 618 27.51 0.31 -15.02
CA VAL A 618 27.85 0.94 -13.73
C VAL A 618 29.20 1.67 -13.85
N GLU A 619 30.20 1.04 -14.47
CA GLU A 619 31.50 1.66 -14.75
C GLU A 619 31.37 2.91 -15.64
N LEU A 620 30.63 2.82 -16.75
CA LEU A 620 30.43 3.96 -17.66
C LEU A 620 29.68 5.13 -17.01
N LEU A 621 28.64 4.86 -16.22
CA LEU A 621 27.83 5.89 -15.55
C LEU A 621 28.62 6.58 -14.44
N LEU A 622 29.36 5.84 -13.61
CA LEU A 622 30.21 6.40 -12.56
C LEU A 622 31.34 7.25 -13.17
N ALA A 623 31.96 6.79 -14.26
CA ALA A 623 32.99 7.56 -14.98
C ALA A 623 32.48 8.88 -15.58
N ASN A 624 31.16 9.03 -15.77
CA ASN A 624 30.51 10.27 -16.23
C ASN A 624 29.84 11.06 -15.09
N GLY A 625 30.07 10.69 -13.82
CA GLY A 625 29.63 11.45 -12.65
C GLY A 625 28.24 11.12 -12.13
N ALA A 626 27.69 9.94 -12.41
CA ALA A 626 26.38 9.53 -11.89
C ALA A 626 26.33 9.55 -10.34
N PRO A 627 25.24 10.05 -9.72
CA PRO A 627 25.16 10.25 -8.28
C PRO A 627 25.04 8.91 -7.52
N VAL A 628 26.17 8.46 -6.96
CA VAL A 628 26.33 7.15 -6.30
C VAL A 628 25.45 6.95 -5.05
N ASN A 629 25.00 8.05 -4.44
CA ASN A 629 24.25 8.09 -3.18
C ASN A 629 22.79 8.56 -3.35
N GLU A 630 22.33 8.72 -4.58
CA GLU A 630 20.95 9.12 -4.87
C GLU A 630 19.95 8.10 -4.32
N ARG A 631 18.72 8.52 -4.02
CA ARG A 631 17.71 7.68 -3.36
C ARG A 631 16.39 7.60 -4.11
N ASP A 632 15.85 6.39 -4.22
CA ASP A 632 14.52 6.13 -4.78
C ASP A 632 13.37 6.39 -3.77
N LEU A 633 12.12 6.10 -4.17
CA LEU A 633 10.93 6.25 -3.30
C LEU A 633 10.92 5.35 -2.05
N GLU A 634 11.67 4.24 -2.06
CA GLU A 634 11.88 3.37 -0.91
C GLU A 634 13.17 3.73 -0.16
N LEU A 635 13.73 4.91 -0.43
CA LEU A 635 14.99 5.45 0.10
C LEU A 635 16.21 4.55 -0.12
N LYS A 636 16.11 3.58 -1.04
CA LYS A 636 17.23 2.74 -1.45
C LYS A 636 18.17 3.54 -2.35
N THR A 637 19.45 3.25 -2.23
CA THR A 637 20.52 3.72 -3.13
C THR A 637 20.92 2.59 -4.10
N PRO A 638 21.73 2.83 -5.15
CA PRO A 638 22.27 1.76 -6.01
C PRO A 638 22.98 0.65 -5.23
N LEU A 639 23.64 0.99 -4.11
CA LEU A 639 24.31 0.03 -3.22
C LEU A 639 23.31 -0.92 -2.53
N HIS A 640 22.12 -0.46 -2.15
CA HIS A 640 21.09 -1.33 -1.59
C HIS A 640 20.68 -2.41 -2.60
N TYR A 641 20.49 -2.04 -3.87
CA TYR A 641 20.13 -2.96 -4.93
C TYR A 641 21.26 -3.94 -5.28
N ALA A 642 22.51 -3.47 -5.35
CA ALA A 642 23.67 -4.34 -5.59
C ALA A 642 23.86 -5.39 -4.48
N VAL A 643 23.63 -5.00 -3.22
CA VAL A 643 23.71 -5.93 -2.06
C VAL A 643 22.52 -6.90 -2.03
N GLU A 644 21.30 -6.42 -2.24
CA GLU A 644 20.06 -7.23 -2.23
C GLU A 644 20.09 -8.33 -3.31
N ASN A 645 20.63 -8.03 -4.50
CA ASN A 645 20.78 -8.97 -5.62
C ASN A 645 22.15 -9.67 -5.67
N ARG A 646 23.04 -9.39 -4.69
CA ARG A 646 24.35 -10.04 -4.49
C ARG A 646 25.40 -9.82 -5.60
N TYR A 647 25.42 -8.65 -6.24
CA TYR A 647 26.42 -8.30 -7.25
C TYR A 647 27.71 -7.75 -6.63
N GLU A 648 28.55 -8.65 -6.11
CA GLU A 648 29.82 -8.34 -5.44
C GLU A 648 30.69 -7.34 -6.22
N GLY A 649 30.98 -7.62 -7.50
CA GLY A 649 31.78 -6.74 -8.35
C GLY A 649 31.13 -5.40 -8.74
N ILE A 650 29.87 -5.16 -8.38
CA ILE A 650 29.20 -3.84 -8.46
C ILE A 650 29.25 -3.14 -7.10
N VAL A 651 29.12 -3.88 -5.99
CA VAL A 651 29.34 -3.35 -4.64
C VAL A 651 30.75 -2.76 -4.53
N GLU A 652 31.78 -3.46 -4.99
CA GLU A 652 33.16 -2.95 -5.03
C GLU A 652 33.26 -1.59 -5.74
N LEU A 653 32.69 -1.47 -6.95
CA LEU A 653 32.71 -0.23 -7.74
C LEU A 653 32.00 0.92 -7.02
N LEU A 654 30.81 0.65 -6.48
CA LEU A 654 30.01 1.66 -5.78
C LEU A 654 30.74 2.15 -4.52
N LEU A 655 31.33 1.25 -3.73
CA LEU A 655 32.11 1.61 -2.54
C LEU A 655 33.38 2.40 -2.91
N ALA A 656 34.06 2.04 -4.00
CA ALA A 656 35.22 2.77 -4.51
C ALA A 656 34.88 4.21 -4.96
N HIS A 657 33.65 4.45 -5.43
CA HIS A 657 33.16 5.77 -5.82
C HIS A 657 32.41 6.51 -4.68
N GLY A 658 32.47 6.01 -3.45
CA GLY A 658 31.94 6.71 -2.26
C GLY A 658 30.48 6.40 -1.89
N ALA A 659 29.96 5.23 -2.26
CA ALA A 659 28.65 4.79 -1.79
C ALA A 659 28.59 4.66 -0.26
N GLY A 660 27.66 5.39 0.35
CA GLY A 660 27.47 5.46 1.79
C GLY A 660 26.81 4.21 2.34
N ILE A 661 27.59 3.39 3.04
CA ILE A 661 27.15 2.16 3.71
C ILE A 661 26.12 2.39 4.84
N ASN A 662 26.00 3.63 5.34
CA ASN A 662 25.11 4.02 6.44
C ASN A 662 23.80 4.68 5.96
N ASN A 663 23.57 4.78 4.65
CA ASN A 663 22.27 5.18 4.11
C ASN A 663 21.20 4.17 4.56
N LYS A 664 20.00 4.63 4.95
CA LYS A 664 18.89 3.79 5.42
C LYS A 664 17.70 3.84 4.45
N ASP A 665 17.16 2.67 4.12
CA ASP A 665 15.93 2.52 3.33
C ASP A 665 14.68 2.97 4.12
N ARG A 666 13.52 2.96 3.47
CA ARG A 666 12.21 3.34 4.04
C ARG A 666 11.77 2.48 5.23
N ARG A 667 12.44 1.34 5.47
CA ARG A 667 12.24 0.43 6.61
C ARG A 667 13.30 0.64 7.70
N GLY A 668 14.17 1.64 7.55
CA GLY A 668 15.27 1.97 8.46
C GLY A 668 16.52 1.11 8.29
N ARG A 669 16.59 0.24 7.28
CA ARG A 669 17.67 -0.74 7.07
C ARG A 669 18.80 -0.14 6.26
N THR A 670 20.04 -0.35 6.69
CA THR A 670 21.23 -0.10 5.85
C THR A 670 21.44 -1.22 4.82
N PRO A 671 22.30 -1.04 3.80
CA PRO A 671 22.81 -2.14 2.97
C PRO A 671 23.37 -3.31 3.80
N MET A 672 23.99 -3.03 4.94
CA MET A 672 24.50 -4.06 5.86
C MET A 672 23.38 -4.90 6.49
N ASP A 673 22.25 -4.27 6.87
CA ASP A 673 21.08 -4.94 7.46
C ASP A 673 20.28 -5.79 6.45
N ILE A 674 20.55 -5.67 5.15
CA ILE A 674 19.96 -6.56 4.13
C ILE A 674 20.56 -7.98 4.24
N ILE A 675 21.76 -8.13 4.83
CA ILE A 675 22.52 -9.40 4.81
C ILE A 675 22.34 -10.23 6.09
N SER A 676 21.44 -11.22 6.01
CA SER A 676 21.07 -12.11 7.13
C SER A 676 22.07 -13.21 7.52
N ARG A 677 23.18 -13.38 6.80
CA ARG A 677 24.25 -14.36 7.15
C ARG A 677 25.58 -13.65 7.35
N ASN A 678 26.38 -14.08 8.33
CA ASN A 678 27.71 -13.52 8.57
C ASN A 678 28.70 -13.93 7.47
N ASP A 679 28.67 -15.20 7.07
CA ASP A 679 29.46 -15.75 5.96
C ASP A 679 28.88 -15.32 4.59
N ASN A 680 29.16 -14.08 4.20
CA ASN A 680 28.85 -13.52 2.88
C ASN A 680 29.98 -12.55 2.49
N PRO A 681 30.67 -12.73 1.33
CA PRO A 681 31.78 -11.86 0.93
C PRO A 681 31.38 -10.38 0.85
N ILE A 682 30.15 -10.08 0.42
CA ILE A 682 29.62 -8.71 0.37
C ILE A 682 29.51 -8.09 1.78
N LYS A 683 29.20 -8.89 2.80
CA LYS A 683 29.19 -8.43 4.20
C LYS A 683 30.59 -8.12 4.70
N LYS A 684 31.59 -8.90 4.28
CA LYS A 684 33.00 -8.63 4.55
C LYS A 684 33.49 -7.35 3.85
N LEU A 685 33.12 -7.12 2.59
CA LEU A 685 33.43 -5.87 1.87
C LEU A 685 32.83 -4.64 2.58
N LEU A 686 31.56 -4.72 3.01
CA LEU A 686 30.92 -3.65 3.78
C LEU A 686 31.57 -3.42 5.14
N LEU A 687 31.99 -4.49 5.84
CA LEU A 687 32.73 -4.38 7.11
C LEU A 687 34.11 -3.74 6.93
N VAL A 688 34.87 -4.11 5.89
CA VAL A 688 36.17 -3.51 5.58
C VAL A 688 36.00 -2.01 5.30
N LYS A 689 34.98 -1.61 4.55
CA LYS A 689 34.69 -0.19 4.33
C LYS A 689 34.21 0.54 5.60
N ALA A 690 33.50 -0.15 6.49
CA ALA A 690 33.11 0.38 7.79
C ALA A 690 34.31 0.57 8.73
N ALA A 691 35.28 -0.34 8.72
CA ALA A 691 36.47 -0.30 9.57
C ALA A 691 37.38 0.92 9.29
N GLU A 692 37.28 1.55 8.12
CA GLU A 692 37.93 2.84 7.83
C GLU A 692 37.42 3.99 8.74
N THR A 693 36.22 3.86 9.31
CA THR A 693 35.53 4.95 10.04
C THR A 693 34.84 4.53 11.35
N SER A 694 34.87 3.25 11.71
CA SER A 694 34.27 2.72 12.94
C SER A 694 35.20 1.72 13.62
N ILE A 695 35.55 2.04 14.88
CA ILE A 695 36.31 1.15 15.77
C ILE A 695 35.57 -0.17 16.04
N HIS A 696 34.23 -0.15 16.13
CA HIS A 696 33.41 -1.36 16.25
C HIS A 696 33.52 -2.28 15.03
N ALA A 697 33.55 -1.71 13.82
CA ALA A 697 33.71 -2.50 12.59
C ALA A 697 35.11 -3.09 12.45
N ALA A 698 36.15 -2.34 12.85
CA ALA A 698 37.51 -2.88 12.95
C ALA A 698 37.59 -4.02 13.99
N ALA A 699 36.89 -3.87 15.12
CA ALA A 699 36.85 -4.90 16.16
C ALA A 699 36.10 -6.19 15.73
N ILE A 700 35.01 -6.08 14.96
CA ILE A 700 34.34 -7.24 14.34
C ILE A 700 35.29 -8.01 13.40
N LEU A 701 36.18 -7.31 12.70
CA LEU A 701 37.17 -7.92 11.80
C LEU A 701 38.42 -8.46 12.50
N GLY A 702 38.61 -8.20 13.79
CA GLY A 702 39.84 -8.52 14.51
C GLY A 702 41.03 -7.62 14.14
N ASP A 703 40.79 -6.47 13.48
CA ASP A 703 41.86 -5.58 13.00
C ASP A 703 42.42 -4.72 14.14
N GLN A 704 43.29 -5.32 14.96
CA GLN A 704 43.99 -4.66 16.05
C GLN A 704 44.82 -3.45 15.59
N ALA A 705 45.33 -3.45 14.35
CA ALA A 705 46.10 -2.32 13.83
C ALA A 705 45.19 -1.11 13.57
N GLN A 706 44.03 -1.31 12.94
CA GLN A 706 43.05 -0.24 12.70
C GLN A 706 42.34 0.20 14.00
N VAL A 707 42.04 -0.74 14.92
CA VAL A 707 41.55 -0.39 16.28
C VAL A 707 42.56 0.50 17.00
N LYS A 708 43.85 0.16 16.97
CA LYS A 708 44.90 1.00 17.56
C LYS A 708 44.94 2.40 16.93
N VAL A 709 44.82 2.52 15.60
CA VAL A 709 44.80 3.83 14.92
C VAL A 709 43.66 4.73 15.43
N PHE A 710 42.50 4.17 15.79
CA PHE A 710 41.41 4.94 16.40
C PHE A 710 41.72 5.39 17.84
N LEU A 711 42.34 4.53 18.66
CA LEU A 711 42.76 4.89 20.02
C LEU A 711 43.90 5.93 20.00
N ASP A 712 44.87 5.80 19.10
CA ASP A 712 45.94 6.80 18.87
C ASP A 712 45.37 8.15 18.36
N GLN A 713 44.17 8.17 17.77
CA GLN A 713 43.43 9.39 17.40
C GLN A 713 42.61 9.99 18.56
N GLY A 714 42.57 9.35 19.73
CA GLY A 714 41.83 9.81 20.90
C GLY A 714 40.34 9.44 20.88
N ILE A 715 39.94 8.40 20.14
CA ILE A 715 38.61 7.79 20.31
C ILE A 715 38.60 7.01 21.64
N ASP A 716 37.53 7.17 22.40
CA ASP A 716 37.29 6.46 23.66
C ASP A 716 37.21 4.93 23.41
N VAL A 717 37.90 4.14 24.22
CA VAL A 717 37.96 2.68 24.06
C VAL A 717 36.60 2.03 24.29
N ASP A 718 35.79 2.62 25.19
CA ASP A 718 34.43 2.19 25.53
C ASP A 718 33.35 3.01 24.81
N VAL A 719 33.69 3.66 23.69
CA VAL A 719 32.68 4.22 22.79
C VAL A 719 31.71 3.12 22.37
N ASN A 720 30.41 3.38 22.47
CA ASN A 720 29.36 2.41 22.18
C ASN A 720 28.64 2.71 20.86
N ASP A 721 27.93 1.70 20.33
CA ASP A 721 27.13 1.83 19.10
C ASP A 721 25.63 2.07 19.39
N ASP A 722 24.81 2.11 18.33
CA ASP A 722 23.35 2.20 18.41
C ASP A 722 22.69 1.06 19.23
N LYS A 723 23.42 0.02 19.62
CA LYS A 723 22.98 -1.12 20.46
C LYS A 723 23.61 -1.11 21.86
N GLY A 724 24.52 -0.19 22.15
CA GLY A 724 25.25 -0.11 23.43
C GLY A 724 26.52 -0.96 23.50
N ASN A 725 26.95 -1.57 22.38
CA ASN A 725 28.10 -2.47 22.36
C ASN A 725 29.41 -1.69 22.23
N THR A 726 30.42 -2.00 23.05
CA THR A 726 31.78 -1.46 22.94
C THR A 726 32.64 -2.25 21.95
N SER A 727 33.83 -1.76 21.64
CA SER A 727 34.84 -2.49 20.84
C SER A 727 35.18 -3.85 21.46
N LEU A 728 35.30 -3.92 22.79
CA LEU A 728 35.60 -5.17 23.53
C LEU A 728 34.45 -6.17 23.40
N PHE A 729 33.20 -5.71 23.51
CA PHE A 729 32.00 -6.54 23.33
C PHE A 729 31.98 -7.21 21.94
N TYR A 730 32.38 -6.49 20.89
CA TYR A 730 32.50 -7.05 19.54
C TYR A 730 33.68 -8.02 19.39
N ALA A 731 34.84 -7.71 19.98
CA ALA A 731 36.00 -8.61 19.97
C ALA A 731 35.70 -9.94 20.70
N VAL A 732 35.02 -9.88 21.84
CA VAL A 732 34.58 -11.06 22.62
C VAL A 732 33.56 -11.89 21.85
N ARG A 733 32.52 -11.28 21.24
CA ARG A 733 31.48 -12.03 20.54
C ARG A 733 31.97 -12.80 19.32
N GLU A 734 32.95 -12.26 18.59
CA GLU A 734 33.54 -12.89 17.41
C GLU A 734 34.83 -13.68 17.74
N SER A 735 35.11 -13.93 19.04
CA SER A 735 36.26 -14.70 19.56
C SER A 735 37.66 -14.20 19.14
N HIS A 736 37.85 -12.87 19.05
CA HIS A 736 39.13 -12.22 18.73
C HIS A 736 40.04 -12.09 19.95
N ASP A 737 40.50 -13.22 20.44
CA ASP A 737 41.33 -13.47 21.62
C ASP A 737 42.46 -12.43 21.88
N GLU A 738 43.29 -12.13 20.87
CA GLU A 738 44.40 -11.17 20.97
C GLU A 738 43.93 -9.70 21.00
N LEU A 739 42.82 -9.39 20.31
CA LEU A 739 42.23 -8.06 20.33
C LEU A 739 41.52 -7.79 21.67
N SER A 740 40.82 -8.77 22.24
CA SER A 740 40.21 -8.66 23.57
C SER A 740 41.27 -8.37 24.64
N ARG A 741 42.42 -9.05 24.60
CA ARG A 741 43.59 -8.74 25.46
C ARG A 741 44.05 -7.31 25.26
N PHE A 742 44.29 -6.90 24.01
CA PHE A 742 44.75 -5.53 23.71
C PHE A 742 43.77 -4.45 24.20
N LEU A 743 42.46 -4.63 24.02
CA LEU A 743 41.46 -3.66 24.48
C LEU A 743 41.41 -3.54 26.01
N ILE A 744 41.53 -4.66 26.73
CA ILE A 744 41.67 -4.68 28.20
C ILE A 744 42.98 -3.98 28.62
N ASP A 745 44.11 -4.25 27.94
CA ASP A 745 45.39 -3.57 28.17
C ASP A 745 45.36 -2.05 27.87
N GLN A 746 44.39 -1.58 27.05
CA GLN A 746 44.14 -0.15 26.83
C GLN A 746 43.10 0.44 27.79
N GLY A 747 42.57 -0.35 28.74
CA GLY A 747 41.71 0.12 29.82
C GLY A 747 40.20 0.05 29.54
N ALA A 748 39.76 -0.78 28.59
CA ALA A 748 38.33 -1.00 28.32
C ALA A 748 37.58 -1.56 29.56
N ASP A 749 36.38 -1.05 29.83
CA ASP A 749 35.49 -1.58 30.86
C ASP A 749 34.97 -2.96 30.47
N ILE A 750 35.60 -3.96 31.08
CA ILE A 750 35.29 -5.38 30.95
C ILE A 750 33.86 -5.75 31.38
N ASN A 751 33.18 -4.85 32.11
CA ASN A 751 31.82 -5.00 32.62
C ASN A 751 30.81 -4.04 31.94
N TYR A 752 31.17 -3.43 30.81
CA TYR A 752 30.27 -2.53 30.09
C TYR A 752 29.01 -3.24 29.61
N THR A 753 27.83 -2.71 29.94
CA THR A 753 26.53 -3.30 29.58
C THR A 753 25.98 -2.79 28.25
N ASP A 754 25.49 -3.69 27.38
CA ASP A 754 24.71 -3.31 26.20
C ASP A 754 23.32 -2.76 26.55
N LYS A 755 22.52 -2.35 25.55
CA LYS A 755 21.15 -1.83 25.77
C LYS A 755 20.13 -2.88 26.25
N ASN A 756 20.49 -4.17 26.27
CA ASN A 756 19.67 -5.23 26.84
C ASN A 756 20.06 -5.53 28.31
N GLY A 757 21.26 -5.12 28.72
CA GLY A 757 21.82 -5.35 30.05
C GLY A 757 22.72 -6.57 30.13
N TYR A 758 23.46 -6.91 29.07
CA TYR A 758 24.48 -7.97 29.07
C TYR A 758 25.90 -7.39 29.03
N ILE A 759 26.84 -8.06 29.69
CA ILE A 759 28.28 -7.73 29.66
C ILE A 759 29.02 -8.68 28.70
N PRO A 760 30.28 -8.40 28.30
CA PRO A 760 31.04 -9.29 27.42
C PRO A 760 31.13 -10.74 27.93
N LEU A 761 31.24 -10.96 29.25
CA LEU A 761 31.28 -12.29 29.85
C LEU A 761 30.00 -13.11 29.59
N SER A 762 28.82 -12.47 29.49
CA SER A 762 27.56 -13.14 29.13
C SER A 762 27.64 -13.80 27.75
N TRP A 763 28.29 -13.15 26.78
CA TRP A 763 28.47 -13.68 25.43
C TRP A 763 29.54 -14.75 25.34
N ALA A 764 30.63 -14.65 26.13
CA ALA A 764 31.62 -15.72 26.24
C ALA A 764 30.99 -17.01 26.79
N LEU A 765 30.09 -16.90 27.77
CA LEU A 765 29.30 -18.03 28.31
C LEU A 765 28.39 -18.66 27.24
N TRP A 766 27.57 -17.87 26.53
CA TRP A 766 26.65 -18.39 25.50
C TRP A 766 27.35 -18.95 24.25
N ASN A 767 28.57 -18.50 23.95
CA ASN A 767 29.41 -19.06 22.89
C ASN A 767 30.17 -20.33 23.34
N GLU A 768 30.08 -20.73 24.62
CA GLU A 768 30.90 -21.77 25.26
C GLU A 768 32.42 -21.52 25.14
N ASP A 769 32.83 -20.25 24.98
CA ASP A 769 34.23 -19.85 24.73
C ASP A 769 35.05 -19.86 26.03
N ARG A 770 35.58 -21.05 26.34
CA ARG A 770 36.31 -21.38 27.56
C ARG A 770 37.55 -20.53 27.81
N GLU A 771 38.28 -20.15 26.77
CA GLU A 771 39.52 -19.37 26.92
C GLU A 771 39.23 -17.86 26.95
N MET A 772 38.19 -17.39 26.25
CA MET A 772 37.67 -16.03 26.43
C MET A 772 37.06 -15.83 27.83
N MET A 773 36.31 -16.82 28.35
CA MET A 773 35.82 -16.80 29.74
C MET A 773 36.98 -16.71 30.75
N LYS A 774 38.03 -17.52 30.60
CA LYS A 774 39.24 -17.44 31.44
C LYS A 774 39.92 -16.08 31.36
N LEU A 775 40.08 -15.54 30.15
CA LEU A 775 40.65 -14.21 29.92
C LEU A 775 39.86 -13.13 30.67
N LEU A 776 38.53 -13.14 30.54
CA LEU A 776 37.66 -12.12 31.13
C LEU A 776 37.64 -12.20 32.66
N VAL A 777 37.47 -13.40 33.23
CA VAL A 777 37.43 -13.58 34.69
C VAL A 777 38.77 -13.25 35.35
N THR A 778 39.89 -13.61 34.73
CA THR A 778 41.24 -13.29 35.24
C THR A 778 41.51 -11.77 35.23
N ASN A 779 40.82 -11.01 34.38
CA ASN A 779 40.88 -9.54 34.32
C ASN A 779 39.70 -8.86 35.06
N CYS A 780 39.11 -9.54 36.05
CA CYS A 780 38.09 -9.01 36.96
C CYS A 780 36.74 -8.63 36.31
N ALA A 781 36.30 -9.39 35.30
CA ALA A 781 34.88 -9.43 34.94
C ALA A 781 34.00 -9.87 36.13
N ASP A 782 32.80 -9.31 36.26
CA ASP A 782 31.88 -9.60 37.37
C ASP A 782 31.22 -10.97 37.19
N VAL A 783 31.83 -11.97 37.83
CA VAL A 783 31.32 -13.34 37.94
C VAL A 783 29.98 -13.47 38.68
N ASN A 784 29.47 -12.38 39.28
CA ASN A 784 28.16 -12.29 39.92
C ASN A 784 27.14 -11.47 39.12
N PHE A 785 27.47 -11.04 37.91
CA PHE A 785 26.54 -10.30 37.08
C PHE A 785 25.34 -11.18 36.70
N VAL A 786 24.14 -10.59 36.74
CA VAL A 786 22.90 -11.24 36.31
C VAL A 786 22.11 -10.23 35.49
N ALA A 787 21.89 -10.53 34.22
CA ALA A 787 21.06 -9.69 33.36
C ALA A 787 19.58 -9.77 33.78
N LYS A 788 18.76 -8.82 33.30
CA LYS A 788 17.36 -8.76 33.71
C LYS A 788 16.59 -9.99 33.19
N ASP A 789 15.95 -10.71 34.11
CA ASP A 789 15.19 -11.95 33.87
C ASP A 789 16.06 -13.15 33.40
N ASP A 790 17.38 -13.08 33.60
CA ASP A 790 18.39 -14.07 33.16
C ASP A 790 18.94 -14.93 34.33
N TRP A 791 19.76 -15.95 34.04
CA TRP A 791 20.35 -16.82 35.06
C TRP A 791 21.70 -16.29 35.61
N PRO A 792 22.02 -16.53 36.90
CA PRO A 792 23.36 -16.30 37.43
C PRO A 792 24.40 -17.20 36.74
N PHE A 793 25.62 -16.71 36.53
CA PHE A 793 26.61 -17.46 35.74
C PHE A 793 27.01 -18.83 36.31
N LEU A 794 26.93 -19.05 37.63
CA LEU A 794 27.14 -20.38 38.22
C LEU A 794 26.05 -21.40 37.83
N HIS A 795 24.85 -20.96 37.45
CA HIS A 795 23.75 -21.85 37.06
C HIS A 795 24.05 -22.48 35.69
N TYR A 796 24.46 -21.69 34.69
CA TYR A 796 24.94 -22.19 33.39
C TYR A 796 26.17 -23.11 33.52
N LEU A 797 27.10 -22.80 34.43
CA LEU A 797 28.28 -23.64 34.65
C LEU A 797 27.98 -24.94 35.42
N ALA A 798 26.92 -24.94 36.24
CA ALA A 798 26.40 -26.13 36.92
C ALA A 798 25.62 -27.05 35.97
N GLU A 799 24.83 -26.47 35.08
CA GLU A 799 24.13 -27.14 33.98
C GLU A 799 25.12 -27.83 33.03
N ASN A 800 26.13 -27.08 32.53
CA ASN A 800 27.17 -27.59 31.64
C ASN A 800 28.25 -28.46 32.33
N ASN A 801 28.18 -28.65 33.66
CA ASN A 801 29.08 -29.48 34.47
C ASN A 801 30.59 -29.13 34.37
N ASP A 802 30.97 -27.91 33.95
CA ASP A 802 32.39 -27.51 33.87
C ASP A 802 32.93 -27.11 35.25
N ARG A 803 33.33 -28.13 36.02
CA ARG A 803 33.94 -27.98 37.34
C ARG A 803 35.18 -27.06 37.36
N GLU A 804 35.97 -26.97 36.28
CA GLU A 804 37.16 -26.10 36.23
C GLU A 804 36.73 -24.63 36.17
N LEU A 805 35.72 -24.31 35.36
CA LEU A 805 35.13 -22.97 35.32
C LEU A 805 34.36 -22.64 36.60
N VAL A 806 33.62 -23.59 37.21
CA VAL A 806 33.00 -23.38 38.53
C VAL A 806 34.07 -23.07 39.60
N GLU A 807 35.18 -23.82 39.64
CA GLU A 807 36.29 -23.54 40.56
C GLU A 807 36.95 -22.18 40.27
N LEU A 808 37.11 -21.80 39.00
CA LEU A 808 37.62 -20.48 38.59
C LEU A 808 36.70 -19.35 39.06
N PHE A 809 35.41 -19.40 38.76
CA PHE A 809 34.43 -18.37 39.14
C PHE A 809 34.32 -18.24 40.67
N LEU A 810 34.29 -19.36 41.41
CA LEU A 810 34.31 -19.34 42.87
C LEU A 810 35.61 -18.73 43.43
N SER A 811 36.76 -19.01 42.82
CA SER A 811 38.04 -18.39 43.25
C SER A 811 38.11 -16.87 42.99
N HIS A 812 37.30 -16.36 42.04
CA HIS A 812 37.14 -14.93 41.75
C HIS A 812 35.91 -14.31 42.44
N GLY A 813 35.30 -15.01 43.41
CA GLY A 813 34.28 -14.44 44.29
C GLY A 813 32.82 -14.58 43.81
N ALA A 814 32.53 -15.56 42.94
CA ALA A 814 31.14 -15.93 42.64
C ALA A 814 30.40 -16.43 43.89
N LYS A 815 29.15 -15.99 44.08
CA LYS A 815 28.31 -16.31 45.24
C LYS A 815 27.60 -17.65 45.06
N LEU A 816 27.73 -18.53 46.04
CA LEU A 816 26.90 -19.73 46.19
C LEU A 816 25.52 -19.37 46.79
N ASN A 817 24.55 -20.25 46.60
CA ASN A 817 23.16 -20.13 47.06
C ASN A 817 22.42 -18.92 46.48
N VAL A 818 22.82 -18.43 45.31
CA VAL A 818 22.05 -17.42 44.59
C VAL A 818 20.82 -18.08 44.00
N LYS A 819 19.64 -17.48 44.20
CA LYS A 819 18.39 -17.98 43.66
C LYS A 819 18.09 -17.36 42.30
N ASP A 820 17.64 -18.19 41.38
CA ASP A 820 17.07 -17.75 40.11
C ASP A 820 15.57 -17.38 40.26
N ASN A 821 14.89 -17.18 39.13
CA ASN A 821 13.47 -16.82 39.08
C ASN A 821 12.53 -17.95 39.54
N GLU A 822 12.99 -19.21 39.59
CA GLU A 822 12.24 -20.37 40.09
C GLU A 822 12.63 -20.74 41.55
N SER A 823 13.46 -19.91 42.20
CA SER A 823 14.04 -20.11 43.52
C SER A 823 15.12 -21.21 43.62
N LEU A 824 15.61 -21.68 42.49
CA LEU A 824 16.65 -22.71 42.38
C LEU A 824 18.06 -22.10 42.52
N THR A 825 18.96 -22.86 43.13
CA THR A 825 20.39 -22.50 43.26
C THR A 825 21.26 -23.38 42.35
N GLU A 826 22.54 -23.01 42.20
CA GLU A 826 23.52 -23.79 41.44
C GLU A 826 23.65 -25.25 41.92
N LEU A 827 23.38 -25.51 43.21
CA LEU A 827 23.30 -26.87 43.75
C LEU A 827 22.03 -27.62 43.31
N HIS A 828 20.90 -26.95 43.14
CA HIS A 828 19.66 -27.58 42.66
C HIS A 828 19.83 -28.02 41.19
N ILE A 829 20.45 -27.19 40.35
CA ILE A 829 20.73 -27.51 38.94
C ILE A 829 21.77 -28.64 38.81
N ALA A 830 22.87 -28.59 39.59
CA ALA A 830 23.82 -29.69 39.64
C ALA A 830 23.20 -31.02 40.13
N VAL A 831 22.03 -30.98 40.77
CA VAL A 831 21.26 -32.16 41.19
C VAL A 831 20.21 -32.58 40.15
N SER A 832 19.51 -31.66 39.48
CA SER A 832 18.54 -32.00 38.42
C SER A 832 19.22 -32.71 37.26
N GLU A 833 20.40 -32.23 36.85
CA GLU A 833 21.20 -32.81 35.78
C GLU A 833 21.98 -34.07 36.22
N GLY A 834 21.72 -34.58 37.44
CA GLY A 834 22.34 -35.80 37.96
C GLY A 834 23.84 -35.71 38.25
N ASN A 835 24.42 -34.51 38.24
CA ASN A 835 25.87 -34.24 38.37
C ASN A 835 26.37 -34.42 39.82
N ARG A 836 26.25 -35.64 40.36
CA ARG A 836 26.54 -36.04 41.75
C ARG A 836 27.93 -35.63 42.25
N ASP A 837 28.95 -35.52 41.38
CA ASP A 837 30.29 -35.02 41.77
C ASP A 837 30.37 -33.49 41.86
N LEU A 838 29.65 -32.76 41.02
CA LEU A 838 29.59 -31.30 41.10
C LEU A 838 28.72 -30.86 42.28
N ALA A 839 27.61 -31.55 42.55
CA ALA A 839 26.81 -31.34 43.76
C ALA A 839 27.64 -31.53 45.04
N ARG A 840 28.44 -32.60 45.14
CA ARG A 840 29.41 -32.81 46.23
C ARG A 840 30.43 -31.67 46.34
N PHE A 841 30.94 -31.18 45.21
CA PHE A 841 31.92 -30.09 45.18
C PHE A 841 31.30 -28.76 45.65
N LEU A 842 30.11 -28.39 45.17
CA LEU A 842 29.38 -27.19 45.58
C LEU A 842 29.07 -27.20 47.09
N VAL A 843 28.59 -28.33 47.62
CA VAL A 843 28.40 -28.50 49.08
C VAL A 843 29.73 -28.32 49.84
N SER A 844 30.84 -28.88 49.33
CA SER A 844 32.17 -28.71 49.95
C SER A 844 32.70 -27.26 49.95
N LYS A 845 32.12 -26.38 49.13
CA LYS A 845 32.44 -24.95 49.03
C LYS A 845 31.45 -24.06 49.81
N GLY A 846 30.33 -24.60 50.30
CA GLY A 846 29.36 -23.88 51.13
C GLY A 846 27.93 -23.77 50.58
N ALA A 847 27.55 -24.57 49.57
CA ALA A 847 26.16 -24.65 49.14
C ALA A 847 25.28 -25.35 50.20
N THR A 848 24.08 -24.81 50.47
CA THR A 848 23.21 -25.21 51.58
C THR A 848 21.91 -25.86 51.13
N ALA A 849 21.62 -27.03 51.67
CA ALA A 849 20.32 -27.68 51.63
C ALA A 849 20.01 -28.27 53.02
N LEU A 850 18.73 -28.49 53.33
CA LEU A 850 18.32 -29.09 54.62
C LEU A 850 18.77 -30.56 54.68
N GLU A 851 19.39 -31.01 55.78
CA GLU A 851 20.09 -32.31 55.82
C GLU A 851 19.26 -33.51 55.34
N LEU A 852 17.97 -33.56 55.67
CA LEU A 852 17.08 -34.65 55.26
C LEU A 852 16.81 -34.64 53.75
N HIS A 853 16.62 -33.47 53.13
CA HIS A 853 16.45 -33.36 51.68
C HIS A 853 17.70 -33.80 50.92
N LEU A 854 18.89 -33.43 51.41
CA LEU A 854 20.15 -33.87 50.82
C LEU A 854 20.36 -35.40 50.96
N ALA A 855 20.01 -35.99 52.11
CA ALA A 855 20.09 -37.43 52.31
C ALA A 855 19.13 -38.20 51.39
N VAL A 856 17.91 -37.69 51.17
CA VAL A 856 16.95 -38.26 50.20
C VAL A 856 17.47 -38.13 48.76
N CYS A 857 17.93 -36.95 48.37
CA CYS A 857 18.46 -36.65 47.03
C CYS A 857 19.61 -37.60 46.62
N LEU A 858 20.46 -37.98 47.59
CA LEU A 858 21.60 -38.87 47.37
C LEU A 858 21.26 -40.37 47.42
N GLY A 859 19.99 -40.74 47.68
CA GLY A 859 19.57 -42.13 47.87
C GLY A 859 20.09 -42.76 49.18
N ASP A 860 20.57 -41.96 50.14
CA ASP A 860 21.14 -42.47 51.39
C ASP A 860 20.05 -42.84 52.39
N LEU A 861 19.39 -43.97 52.10
CA LEU A 861 18.37 -44.57 52.93
C LEU A 861 18.85 -44.84 54.37
N ALA A 862 20.15 -45.00 54.60
CA ALA A 862 20.71 -45.17 55.94
C ALA A 862 20.74 -43.85 56.72
N ARG A 863 21.22 -42.74 56.12
CA ARG A 863 21.17 -41.41 56.74
C ARG A 863 19.74 -40.89 56.87
N VAL A 864 18.85 -41.16 55.90
CA VAL A 864 17.41 -40.84 56.01
C VAL A 864 16.78 -41.57 57.20
N LYS A 865 17.06 -42.87 57.39
CA LYS A 865 16.60 -43.63 58.57
C LYS A 865 17.11 -43.01 59.87
N SER A 866 18.40 -42.69 59.94
CA SER A 866 19.03 -42.02 61.08
C SER A 866 18.32 -40.69 61.43
N LEU A 867 18.18 -39.79 60.46
CA LEU A 867 17.57 -38.47 60.65
C LEU A 867 16.11 -38.53 61.12
N VAL A 868 15.31 -39.46 60.59
CA VAL A 868 13.91 -39.64 60.99
C VAL A 868 13.81 -40.29 62.39
N GLU A 869 14.80 -41.07 62.81
CA GLU A 869 14.90 -41.62 64.18
C GLU A 869 15.51 -40.63 65.19
N GLU A 870 16.33 -39.69 64.71
CA GLU A 870 16.79 -38.48 65.43
C GLU A 870 15.64 -37.46 65.66
N GLY A 871 14.49 -37.67 65.03
CA GLY A 871 13.26 -36.88 65.23
C GLY A 871 13.06 -35.72 64.25
N VAL A 872 13.75 -35.73 63.10
CA VAL A 872 13.47 -34.76 62.02
C VAL A 872 12.11 -35.06 61.38
N ASP A 873 11.33 -33.99 61.16
CA ASP A 873 9.99 -34.04 60.56
C ASP A 873 10.05 -34.56 59.11
N VAL A 874 9.24 -35.58 58.80
CA VAL A 874 9.16 -36.24 57.48
C VAL A 874 8.43 -35.41 56.43
N ASP A 875 7.66 -34.40 56.85
CA ASP A 875 7.02 -33.40 55.98
C ASP A 875 7.68 -32.01 56.13
N THR A 876 8.90 -31.96 56.68
CA THR A 876 9.69 -30.73 56.75
C THR A 876 9.83 -30.10 55.35
N LYS A 877 9.74 -28.77 55.25
CA LYS A 877 9.79 -28.09 53.97
C LYS A 877 11.08 -27.33 53.78
N ASP A 878 11.65 -27.43 52.58
CA ASP A 878 12.66 -26.48 52.13
C ASP A 878 12.03 -25.12 51.76
N GLU A 879 12.86 -24.20 51.30
CA GLU A 879 12.45 -22.84 50.96
C GLU A 879 11.60 -22.77 49.66
N SER A 880 11.61 -23.83 48.85
CA SER A 880 10.73 -24.02 47.67
C SER A 880 9.40 -24.72 48.05
N GLY A 881 9.25 -25.09 49.32
CA GLY A 881 8.08 -25.75 49.88
C GLY A 881 8.04 -27.26 49.61
N TRP A 882 9.10 -27.83 49.04
CA TRP A 882 9.20 -29.26 48.74
C TRP A 882 9.45 -30.03 50.03
N THR A 883 8.92 -31.25 50.13
CA THR A 883 9.11 -32.18 51.24
C THR A 883 10.11 -33.29 50.89
N PRO A 884 10.59 -34.09 51.85
CA PRO A 884 11.36 -35.30 51.58
C PRO A 884 10.69 -36.22 50.55
N LEU A 885 9.36 -36.34 50.59
CA LEU A 885 8.61 -37.15 49.62
C LEU A 885 8.56 -36.51 48.21
N TYR A 886 8.52 -35.17 48.11
CA TYR A 886 8.64 -34.47 46.83
C TYR A 886 10.05 -34.62 46.23
N TRP A 887 11.10 -34.52 47.06
CA TRP A 887 12.48 -34.76 46.64
C TRP A 887 12.70 -36.19 46.15
N ALA A 888 12.20 -37.20 46.87
CA ALA A 888 12.25 -38.61 46.44
C ALA A 888 11.49 -38.84 45.11
N ALA A 889 10.40 -38.10 44.89
CA ALA A 889 9.67 -38.10 43.61
C ALA A 889 10.43 -37.40 42.46
N SER A 890 11.35 -36.47 42.76
CA SER A 890 12.20 -35.83 41.76
C SER A 890 13.47 -36.63 41.41
N THR A 891 13.96 -37.49 42.32
CA THR A 891 15.14 -38.34 42.08
C THR A 891 14.80 -39.81 41.83
N ALA A 892 13.51 -40.17 41.82
CA ALA A 892 12.99 -41.52 41.67
C ALA A 892 13.52 -42.55 42.70
N GLU A 893 13.85 -42.09 43.91
CA GLU A 893 14.43 -42.93 44.98
C GLU A 893 13.33 -43.73 45.72
N GLU A 894 12.83 -44.79 45.07
CA GLU A 894 11.65 -45.58 45.48
C GLU A 894 11.70 -46.11 46.93
N GLU A 895 12.81 -46.72 47.35
CA GLU A 895 12.95 -47.26 48.73
C GLU A 895 12.89 -46.16 49.80
N VAL A 896 13.35 -44.96 49.46
CA VAL A 896 13.33 -43.79 50.34
C VAL A 896 11.91 -43.23 50.43
N ALA A 897 11.20 -43.15 49.30
CA ALA A 897 9.79 -42.76 49.28
C ALA A 897 8.89 -43.74 50.06
N GLU A 898 9.07 -45.06 49.90
CA GLU A 898 8.30 -46.05 50.68
C GLU A 898 8.57 -45.92 52.19
N PHE A 899 9.83 -45.69 52.59
CA PHE A 899 10.17 -45.46 53.99
C PHE A 899 9.52 -44.19 54.56
N LEU A 900 9.55 -43.07 53.83
CA LEU A 900 8.94 -41.80 54.24
C LEU A 900 7.41 -41.93 54.37
N ILE A 901 6.76 -42.55 53.39
CA ILE A 901 5.33 -42.89 53.43
C ILE A 901 5.02 -43.80 54.63
N GLY A 902 5.85 -44.81 54.88
CA GLY A 902 5.73 -45.72 56.02
C GLY A 902 5.95 -45.06 57.39
N LYS A 903 6.57 -43.88 57.42
CA LYS A 903 6.72 -43.02 58.62
C LYS A 903 5.66 -41.92 58.72
N GLY A 904 4.76 -41.80 57.73
CA GLY A 904 3.60 -40.91 57.78
C GLY A 904 3.68 -39.65 56.93
N ALA A 905 4.66 -39.51 56.02
CA ALA A 905 4.76 -38.36 55.14
C ALA A 905 3.50 -38.15 54.27
N GLY A 906 3.09 -36.90 54.11
CA GLY A 906 1.83 -36.51 53.48
C GLY A 906 1.85 -36.61 51.96
N ILE A 907 1.09 -37.57 51.43
CA ILE A 907 1.04 -37.96 50.01
C ILE A 907 0.81 -36.78 49.05
N ASP A 908 -0.11 -35.86 49.38
CA ASP A 908 -0.47 -34.68 48.56
C ASP A 908 -0.02 -33.35 49.18
N VAL A 909 1.08 -33.35 49.97
CA VAL A 909 1.65 -32.10 50.48
C VAL A 909 2.20 -31.27 49.32
N ARG A 910 1.66 -30.04 49.18
CA ARG A 910 1.95 -29.16 48.04
C ARG A 910 3.22 -28.33 48.24
N ALA A 911 4.04 -28.25 47.19
CA ALA A 911 5.10 -27.25 47.04
C ALA A 911 4.54 -25.83 46.87
N ASN A 912 5.39 -24.80 46.87
CA ASN A 912 4.96 -23.39 46.79
C ASN A 912 4.17 -23.09 45.49
N ASN A 913 4.52 -23.76 44.38
CA ASN A 913 3.82 -23.72 43.09
C ASN A 913 2.55 -24.60 43.04
N ASN A 914 2.05 -25.08 44.19
CA ASN A 914 0.97 -26.05 44.37
C ASN A 914 1.18 -27.48 43.82
N CYS A 915 2.32 -27.83 43.21
CA CYS A 915 2.60 -29.19 42.76
C CYS A 915 2.63 -30.18 43.94
N THR A 916 2.13 -31.41 43.72
CA THR A 916 2.24 -32.53 44.67
C THR A 916 3.35 -33.49 44.25
N PRO A 917 3.84 -34.41 45.13
CA PRO A 917 4.79 -35.46 44.73
C PRO A 917 4.35 -36.26 43.49
N LEU A 918 3.04 -36.46 43.29
CA LEU A 918 2.51 -37.12 42.09
C LEU A 918 2.71 -36.29 40.80
N HIS A 919 2.71 -34.95 40.86
CA HIS A 919 3.08 -34.12 39.70
C HIS A 919 4.56 -34.32 39.33
N GLN A 920 5.45 -34.38 40.33
CA GLN A 920 6.88 -34.54 40.10
C GLN A 920 7.23 -35.95 39.61
N ALA A 921 6.69 -37.00 40.25
CA ALA A 921 6.85 -38.38 39.78
C ALA A 921 6.30 -38.57 38.35
N ALA A 922 5.24 -37.84 37.99
CA ALA A 922 4.69 -37.82 36.64
C ALA A 922 5.55 -37.03 35.63
N PHE A 923 6.19 -35.95 36.04
CA PHE A 923 7.12 -35.18 35.19
C PHE A 923 8.43 -35.91 34.91
N VAL A 924 8.93 -36.70 35.88
CA VAL A 924 10.21 -37.45 35.78
C VAL A 924 10.02 -38.88 35.24
N GLY A 925 8.78 -39.40 35.24
CA GLY A 925 8.47 -40.73 34.72
C GLY A 925 8.65 -41.89 35.70
N ALA A 926 8.66 -41.60 37.00
CA ALA A 926 8.83 -42.61 38.06
C ALA A 926 7.55 -43.45 38.24
N ALA A 927 7.22 -44.32 37.29
CA ALA A 927 5.93 -45.01 37.20
C ALA A 927 5.60 -45.90 38.42
N GLN A 928 6.59 -46.58 38.98
CA GLN A 928 6.49 -47.37 40.20
C GLN A 928 6.10 -46.49 41.39
N LEU A 929 6.76 -45.34 41.55
CA LEU A 929 6.49 -44.38 42.61
C LEU A 929 5.15 -43.65 42.40
N ALA A 930 4.79 -43.30 41.17
CA ALA A 930 3.46 -42.80 40.83
C ALA A 930 2.37 -43.84 41.20
N SER A 931 2.61 -45.12 40.92
CA SER A 931 1.71 -46.22 41.30
C SER A 931 1.63 -46.39 42.81
N LEU A 932 2.75 -46.24 43.53
CA LEU A 932 2.78 -46.25 44.99
C LEU A 932 1.95 -45.09 45.55
N LEU A 933 2.20 -43.85 45.12
CA LEU A 933 1.47 -42.65 45.55
C LEU A 933 -0.04 -42.78 45.32
N ILE A 934 -0.47 -43.20 44.11
CA ILE A 934 -1.87 -43.45 43.79
C ILE A 934 -2.47 -44.56 44.68
N SER A 935 -1.73 -45.66 44.95
CA SER A 935 -2.19 -46.72 45.85
C SER A 935 -2.34 -46.29 47.32
N LYS A 936 -1.70 -45.17 47.71
CA LYS A 936 -1.84 -44.53 49.03
C LYS A 936 -2.87 -43.39 49.04
N GLY A 937 -3.55 -43.13 47.91
CA GLY A 937 -4.67 -42.20 47.82
C GLY A 937 -4.34 -40.81 47.25
N ALA A 938 -3.22 -40.66 46.53
CA ALA A 938 -2.89 -39.40 45.84
C ALA A 938 -3.97 -39.00 44.82
N ASP A 939 -4.35 -37.72 44.79
CA ASP A 939 -5.34 -37.19 43.85
C ASP A 939 -4.77 -37.09 42.41
N SER A 940 -5.19 -38.01 41.54
CA SER A 940 -4.83 -38.06 40.11
C SER A 940 -5.29 -36.84 39.30
N ASN A 941 -6.17 -36.02 39.85
CA ASN A 941 -6.67 -34.76 39.29
C ASN A 941 -6.28 -33.53 40.13
N ALA A 942 -5.32 -33.68 41.06
CA ALA A 942 -4.76 -32.58 41.83
C ALA A 942 -4.29 -31.45 40.90
N ARG A 943 -4.33 -30.20 41.38
CA ARG A 943 -3.99 -29.04 40.56
C ARG A 943 -2.90 -28.15 41.14
N ASP A 944 -1.89 -27.92 40.31
CA ASP A 944 -0.82 -26.94 40.50
C ASP A 944 -1.31 -25.48 40.36
N GLU A 945 -0.40 -24.53 40.53
CA GLU A 945 -0.72 -23.11 40.34
C GLU A 945 -1.05 -22.79 38.87
N GLY A 946 -0.48 -23.49 37.91
CA GLY A 946 -0.87 -23.42 36.49
C GLY A 946 -2.28 -23.94 36.21
N ASN A 947 -2.99 -24.53 37.19
CA ASN A 947 -4.20 -25.34 37.02
C ASN A 947 -3.99 -26.54 36.06
N GLY A 948 -2.73 -26.96 35.89
CA GLY A 948 -2.35 -28.26 35.33
C GLY A 948 -2.71 -29.39 36.30
N THR A 949 -2.39 -30.62 35.89
CA THR A 949 -2.63 -31.86 36.66
C THR A 949 -1.44 -32.80 36.44
N PRO A 950 -1.27 -33.90 37.20
CA PRO A 950 -0.21 -34.88 36.93
C PRO A 950 -0.24 -35.42 35.50
N LEU A 951 -1.42 -35.47 34.86
CA LEU A 951 -1.57 -35.86 33.45
C LEU A 951 -1.02 -34.82 32.47
N HIS A 952 -0.98 -33.52 32.84
CA HIS A 952 -0.23 -32.52 32.08
C HIS A 952 1.28 -32.76 32.22
N SER A 953 1.77 -33.02 33.44
CA SER A 953 3.18 -33.28 33.72
C SER A 953 3.71 -34.50 32.96
N ALA A 954 3.00 -35.64 33.02
CA ALA A 954 3.36 -36.85 32.25
C ALA A 954 3.24 -36.65 30.74
N ALA A 955 2.32 -35.79 30.28
CA ALA A 955 2.22 -35.44 28.87
C ALA A 955 3.35 -34.50 28.40
N GLU A 956 3.93 -33.70 29.28
CA GLU A 956 5.01 -32.76 28.97
C GLU A 956 6.40 -33.41 29.03
N GLY A 957 6.62 -34.39 29.92
CA GLY A 957 7.83 -35.24 29.94
C GLY A 957 7.78 -36.45 28.98
N GLY A 958 6.58 -36.85 28.53
CA GLY A 958 6.40 -37.92 27.54
C GLY A 958 6.27 -39.35 28.11
N HIS A 959 6.06 -39.48 29.41
CA HIS A 959 6.06 -40.76 30.14
C HIS A 959 4.77 -41.55 29.92
N LYS A 960 4.72 -42.29 28.80
CA LYS A 960 3.56 -43.05 28.32
C LYS A 960 2.96 -43.99 29.37
N ASP A 961 3.79 -44.69 30.12
CA ASP A 961 3.39 -45.59 31.21
C ASP A 961 2.70 -44.86 32.37
N VAL A 962 3.22 -43.69 32.76
CA VAL A 962 2.53 -42.83 33.76
C VAL A 962 1.23 -42.26 33.19
N VAL A 963 1.17 -41.93 31.91
CA VAL A 963 -0.09 -41.51 31.24
C VAL A 963 -1.12 -42.65 31.25
N GLU A 964 -0.73 -43.90 30.95
CA GLU A 964 -1.61 -45.08 31.06
C GLU A 964 -2.11 -45.29 32.49
N LEU A 965 -1.21 -45.18 33.48
CA LEU A 965 -1.52 -45.31 34.90
C LEU A 965 -2.51 -44.23 35.39
N LEU A 966 -2.29 -42.96 35.03
CA LEU A 966 -3.14 -41.85 35.43
C LEU A 966 -4.54 -41.92 34.80
N LEU A 967 -4.62 -42.25 33.52
CA LEU A 967 -5.90 -42.45 32.82
C LEU A 967 -6.69 -43.63 33.41
N ALA A 968 -6.02 -44.74 33.72
CA ALA A 968 -6.63 -45.89 34.39
C ALA A 968 -7.15 -45.56 35.81
N ASN A 969 -6.58 -44.53 36.46
CA ASN A 969 -7.00 -44.01 37.76
C ASN A 969 -7.78 -42.68 37.65
N GLY A 970 -8.51 -42.49 36.54
CA GLY A 970 -9.56 -41.47 36.42
C GLY A 970 -9.08 -40.03 36.21
N ALA A 971 -7.86 -39.81 35.71
CA ALA A 971 -7.41 -38.47 35.32
C ALA A 971 -8.21 -37.94 34.11
N ASP A 972 -8.66 -36.68 34.17
CA ASP A 972 -9.40 -36.03 33.09
C ASP A 972 -8.48 -35.71 31.90
N VAL A 973 -8.61 -36.52 30.84
CA VAL A 973 -7.89 -36.39 29.56
C VAL A 973 -8.09 -35.03 28.86
N ASN A 974 -9.16 -34.31 29.19
CA ASN A 974 -9.53 -33.01 28.61
C ASN A 974 -9.43 -31.85 29.62
N ALA A 975 -8.80 -32.08 30.78
CA ALA A 975 -8.51 -31.03 31.76
C ALA A 975 -7.76 -29.86 31.12
N LYS A 976 -7.93 -28.64 31.65
CA LYS A 976 -7.31 -27.41 31.09
C LYS A 976 -6.56 -26.59 32.13
N GLY A 977 -5.33 -26.22 31.84
CA GLY A 977 -4.55 -25.22 32.58
C GLY A 977 -5.05 -23.78 32.39
N LYS A 978 -4.45 -22.84 33.13
CA LYS A 978 -4.72 -21.38 33.09
C LYS A 978 -4.54 -20.77 31.69
N ASP A 979 -3.70 -21.36 30.84
CA ASP A 979 -3.49 -20.97 29.45
C ASP A 979 -4.53 -21.56 28.47
N GLY A 980 -5.46 -22.38 28.97
CA GLY A 980 -6.49 -23.07 28.20
C GLY A 980 -6.02 -24.34 27.50
N ARG A 981 -4.73 -24.72 27.64
CA ARG A 981 -4.18 -25.96 27.09
C ARG A 981 -4.55 -27.14 27.98
N GLY A 982 -4.74 -28.31 27.36
CA GLY A 982 -4.86 -29.60 28.07
C GLY A 982 -3.67 -30.53 27.83
N PRO A 983 -3.66 -31.77 28.34
CA PRO A 983 -2.56 -32.72 28.19
C PRO A 983 -2.11 -32.92 26.74
N LEU A 984 -3.06 -33.06 25.80
CA LEU A 984 -2.77 -33.20 24.37
C LEU A 984 -1.99 -32.00 23.79
N HIS A 985 -2.21 -30.78 24.30
CA HIS A 985 -1.43 -29.62 23.89
C HIS A 985 0.01 -29.64 24.41
N ARG A 986 0.25 -30.19 25.60
CA ARG A 986 1.61 -30.31 26.17
C ARG A 986 2.42 -31.39 25.45
N ALA A 987 1.85 -32.58 25.25
CA ALA A 987 2.47 -33.66 24.46
C ALA A 987 2.81 -33.22 23.03
N VAL A 988 1.94 -32.43 22.39
CA VAL A 988 2.22 -31.85 21.07
C VAL A 988 3.30 -30.76 21.12
N GLN A 989 3.36 -29.92 22.15
CA GLN A 989 4.42 -28.90 22.27
C GLN A 989 5.80 -29.55 22.45
N ALA A 990 5.91 -30.56 23.32
CA ALA A 990 7.17 -31.27 23.59
C ALA A 990 7.57 -32.26 22.47
N GLY A 991 6.58 -32.82 21.76
CA GLY A 991 6.78 -33.71 20.60
C GLY A 991 6.63 -35.21 20.90
N HIS A 992 6.00 -35.59 22.02
CA HIS A 992 5.87 -36.99 22.43
C HIS A 992 4.77 -37.73 21.65
N ARG A 993 5.11 -38.18 20.44
CA ARG A 993 4.23 -38.84 19.46
C ARG A 993 3.40 -39.99 20.05
N GLU A 994 4.00 -40.84 20.87
CA GLU A 994 3.37 -42.00 21.50
C GLU A 994 2.30 -41.58 22.52
N VAL A 995 2.57 -40.51 23.28
CA VAL A 995 1.61 -39.93 24.22
C VAL A 995 0.48 -39.20 23.49
N VAL A 996 0.78 -38.51 22.39
CA VAL A 996 -0.27 -37.92 21.52
C VAL A 996 -1.23 -39.00 21.02
N GLN A 997 -0.73 -40.15 20.56
CA GLN A 997 -1.57 -41.28 20.14
C GLN A 997 -2.40 -41.85 21.31
N LEU A 998 -1.78 -42.04 22.47
CA LEU A 998 -2.45 -42.58 23.67
C LEU A 998 -3.57 -41.66 24.20
N LEU A 999 -3.34 -40.35 24.26
CA LEU A 999 -4.34 -39.38 24.70
C LEU A 999 -5.54 -39.32 23.72
N LEU A 1000 -5.28 -39.35 22.41
CA LEU A 1000 -6.33 -39.42 21.39
C LEU A 1000 -7.15 -40.72 21.51
N ALA A 1001 -6.49 -41.87 21.74
CA ALA A 1001 -7.15 -43.15 21.94
C ALA A 1001 -8.04 -43.20 23.21
N ASN A 1002 -7.78 -42.33 24.19
CA ASN A 1002 -8.57 -42.18 25.42
C ASN A 1002 -9.55 -40.98 25.37
N GLY A 1003 -9.81 -40.41 24.19
CA GLY A 1003 -10.87 -39.41 24.01
C GLY A 1003 -10.44 -37.95 24.19
N ALA A 1004 -9.17 -37.62 23.98
CA ALA A 1004 -8.74 -36.22 23.91
C ALA A 1004 -9.40 -35.47 22.72
N ASP A 1005 -9.92 -34.28 22.99
CA ASP A 1005 -10.51 -33.38 22.00
C ASP A 1005 -9.41 -32.73 21.13
N VAL A 1006 -9.31 -33.18 19.88
CA VAL A 1006 -8.33 -32.67 18.91
C VAL A 1006 -8.70 -31.28 18.37
N SER A 1007 -9.94 -30.85 18.59
CA SER A 1007 -10.46 -29.52 18.22
C SER A 1007 -10.36 -28.49 19.36
N ALA A 1008 -10.01 -28.95 20.57
CA ALA A 1008 -9.91 -28.12 21.77
C ALA A 1008 -9.02 -26.90 21.52
N LYS A 1009 -9.54 -25.71 21.81
CA LYS A 1009 -8.77 -24.46 21.72
C LYS A 1009 -8.25 -24.02 23.08
N ASN A 1010 -7.01 -23.53 23.08
CA ASN A 1010 -6.42 -22.78 24.18
C ASN A 1010 -6.82 -21.30 24.14
N ASN A 1011 -6.39 -20.51 25.13
CA ASN A 1011 -6.82 -19.11 25.29
C ASN A 1011 -6.33 -18.16 24.17
N LYS A 1012 -5.40 -18.60 23.31
CA LYS A 1012 -4.96 -17.88 22.10
C LYS A 1012 -5.72 -18.32 20.84
N GLY A 1013 -6.68 -19.24 20.96
CA GLY A 1013 -7.52 -19.74 19.87
C GLY A 1013 -6.93 -20.89 19.05
N PHE A 1014 -5.69 -21.31 19.35
CA PHE A 1014 -5.02 -22.42 18.67
C PHE A 1014 -5.48 -23.78 19.19
N THR A 1015 -5.59 -24.74 18.27
CA THR A 1015 -5.75 -26.18 18.53
C THR A 1015 -4.39 -26.88 18.66
N PRO A 1016 -4.32 -28.16 19.09
CA PRO A 1016 -3.10 -28.96 19.01
C PRO A 1016 -2.52 -29.01 17.59
N LEU A 1017 -3.36 -29.14 16.56
CA LEU A 1017 -2.92 -29.20 15.16
C LEU A 1017 -2.28 -27.88 14.68
N ASP A 1018 -2.81 -26.73 15.13
CA ASP A 1018 -2.20 -25.42 14.86
C ASP A 1018 -0.81 -25.33 15.52
N MET A 1019 -0.68 -25.77 16.78
CA MET A 1019 0.61 -25.75 17.48
C MET A 1019 1.63 -26.68 16.81
N ALA A 1020 1.26 -27.89 16.41
CA ALA A 1020 2.15 -28.79 15.66
C ALA A 1020 2.64 -28.16 14.34
N THR A 1021 1.73 -27.46 13.65
CA THR A 1021 2.01 -26.74 12.37
C THR A 1021 2.85 -25.47 12.56
N MET A 1022 2.90 -24.92 13.78
CA MET A 1022 3.84 -23.86 14.16
C MET A 1022 5.22 -24.46 14.52
N MET A 1023 5.25 -25.53 15.33
CA MET A 1023 6.48 -26.17 15.80
C MET A 1023 7.27 -26.87 14.68
N SER A 1024 6.60 -27.41 13.65
CA SER A 1024 7.27 -28.02 12.48
C SER A 1024 8.13 -27.05 11.66
N ARG A 1025 7.98 -25.73 11.88
CA ARG A 1025 8.83 -24.69 11.27
C ARG A 1025 10.21 -24.58 11.94
N LEU A 1026 10.39 -25.16 13.13
CA LEU A 1026 11.66 -25.17 13.87
C LEU A 1026 12.49 -26.39 13.45
N PRO A 1027 13.74 -26.23 12.98
CA PRO A 1027 14.56 -27.36 12.50
C PRO A 1027 14.71 -28.52 13.51
N LYS A 1028 14.87 -28.21 14.81
CA LYS A 1028 15.00 -29.21 15.89
C LYS A 1028 13.80 -30.17 16.01
N PHE A 1029 12.59 -29.70 15.70
CA PHE A 1029 11.35 -30.46 15.90
C PHE A 1029 10.66 -30.91 14.60
N LYS A 1030 11.13 -30.44 13.44
CA LYS A 1030 10.45 -30.58 12.14
C LYS A 1030 9.95 -32.00 11.86
N ALA A 1031 10.82 -33.02 11.88
CA ALA A 1031 10.46 -34.38 11.48
C ALA A 1031 9.38 -35.00 12.39
N VAL A 1032 9.51 -34.84 13.70
CA VAL A 1032 8.57 -35.37 14.69
C VAL A 1032 7.22 -34.65 14.59
N GLN A 1033 7.24 -33.33 14.43
CA GLN A 1033 6.03 -32.52 14.28
C GLN A 1033 5.32 -32.79 12.95
N GLU A 1034 6.03 -33.10 11.86
CA GLU A 1034 5.44 -33.56 10.60
C GLU A 1034 4.74 -34.93 10.72
N GLU A 1035 5.09 -35.77 11.69
CA GLU A 1035 4.32 -36.98 12.00
C GLU A 1035 3.12 -36.70 12.91
N ILE A 1036 3.31 -35.86 13.94
CA ILE A 1036 2.23 -35.43 14.84
C ILE A 1036 1.12 -34.71 14.06
N VAL A 1037 1.46 -33.85 13.08
CA VAL A 1037 0.49 -33.24 12.16
C VAL A 1037 -0.34 -34.29 11.43
N LYS A 1038 0.24 -35.40 10.95
CA LYS A 1038 -0.50 -36.47 10.25
C LYS A 1038 -1.47 -37.19 11.19
N ILE A 1039 -1.02 -37.49 12.41
CA ILE A 1039 -1.82 -38.15 13.45
C ILE A 1039 -3.01 -37.26 13.85
N LEU A 1040 -2.76 -35.99 14.17
CA LEU A 1040 -3.79 -35.02 14.55
C LEU A 1040 -4.76 -34.72 13.39
N THR A 1041 -4.28 -34.63 12.15
CA THR A 1041 -5.14 -34.44 10.97
C THR A 1041 -6.10 -35.62 10.81
N LYS A 1042 -5.60 -36.86 10.89
CA LYS A 1042 -6.43 -38.08 10.81
C LYS A 1042 -7.49 -38.10 11.92
N ALA A 1043 -7.09 -37.88 13.18
CA ALA A 1043 -8.02 -37.85 14.30
C ALA A 1043 -9.08 -36.73 14.16
N ALA A 1044 -8.71 -35.58 13.59
CA ALA A 1044 -9.62 -34.47 13.30
C ALA A 1044 -10.52 -34.72 12.08
N GLU A 1045 -10.26 -35.73 11.25
CA GLU A 1045 -11.18 -36.21 10.21
C GLU A 1045 -12.11 -37.28 10.77
N GLU A 1046 -11.59 -38.20 11.60
CA GLU A 1046 -12.34 -39.27 12.25
C GLU A 1046 -13.40 -38.71 13.24
N GLN A 1047 -13.04 -37.79 14.14
CA GLN A 1047 -14.01 -37.15 15.05
C GLN A 1047 -15.08 -36.34 14.29
N LYS A 1048 -14.75 -35.73 13.15
CA LYS A 1048 -15.75 -35.04 12.29
C LYS A 1048 -16.67 -36.01 11.55
N ALA A 1049 -16.18 -37.19 11.17
CA ALA A 1049 -16.99 -38.23 10.56
C ALA A 1049 -18.01 -38.80 11.56
N GLU A 1050 -17.57 -39.09 12.79
CA GLU A 1050 -18.43 -39.55 13.88
C GLU A 1050 -19.47 -38.48 14.27
N GLU A 1051 -19.08 -37.22 14.44
CA GLU A 1051 -20.01 -36.13 14.75
C GLU A 1051 -21.04 -35.95 13.63
N LYS A 1052 -20.61 -36.00 12.36
CA LYS A 1052 -21.51 -35.95 11.21
C LYS A 1052 -22.51 -37.12 11.21
N GLU A 1053 -22.05 -38.36 11.35
CA GLU A 1053 -22.92 -39.54 11.40
C GLU A 1053 -23.92 -39.46 12.56
N ARG A 1054 -23.49 -38.92 13.71
CA ARG A 1054 -24.33 -38.65 14.89
C ARG A 1054 -25.38 -37.57 14.65
N THR A 1055 -25.13 -36.61 13.76
CA THR A 1055 -26.15 -35.63 13.31
C THR A 1055 -27.09 -36.19 12.23
N GLU A 1056 -26.61 -37.08 11.36
CA GLU A 1056 -27.41 -37.67 10.27
C GLU A 1056 -28.34 -38.80 10.75
N LYS A 1057 -27.99 -39.54 11.82
CA LYS A 1057 -28.81 -40.62 12.42
C LYS A 1057 -29.95 -40.14 13.34
N LYS A 1058 -30.59 -39.00 13.06
CA LYS A 1058 -31.68 -38.44 13.90
C LYS A 1058 -33.05 -38.56 13.19
N PRO A 1059 -33.94 -39.50 13.59
CA PRO A 1059 -35.22 -39.71 12.90
C PRO A 1059 -36.21 -38.56 13.09
N SER A 1060 -37.07 -38.35 12.09
CA SER A 1060 -38.20 -37.43 12.15
C SER A 1060 -39.40 -38.05 12.86
N SER A 1061 -39.90 -37.35 13.89
CA SER A 1061 -41.27 -37.36 14.41
C SER A 1061 -42.17 -38.58 14.14
N GLU A 1062 -42.44 -39.38 15.18
CA GLU A 1062 -43.78 -39.92 15.43
C GLU A 1062 -43.97 -40.33 16.90
N SER A 1063 -45.24 -40.45 17.30
CA SER A 1063 -45.73 -40.99 18.57
C SER A 1063 -46.92 -41.88 18.22
N PRO A 1064 -47.19 -43.03 18.88
CA PRO A 1064 -47.27 -43.08 20.35
C PRO A 1064 -46.93 -44.44 21.03
N ASP A 1065 -47.33 -44.52 22.30
CA ASP A 1065 -47.87 -45.69 23.01
C ASP A 1065 -46.93 -46.67 23.77
N MET A 1066 -47.52 -47.36 24.74
CA MET A 1066 -46.91 -48.34 25.64
C MET A 1066 -47.41 -49.76 25.34
N SER A 1067 -46.56 -50.79 25.49
CA SER A 1067 -46.89 -51.99 26.28
C SER A 1067 -45.72 -53.00 26.36
N ALA A 1068 -45.89 -53.99 27.25
CA ALA A 1068 -44.93 -55.03 27.64
C ALA A 1068 -44.49 -55.99 26.51
N GLY A 1069 -43.38 -56.73 26.65
CA GLY A 1069 -42.42 -56.81 27.77
C GLY A 1069 -41.71 -58.18 27.82
N VAL A 1070 -41.42 -58.69 29.04
CA VAL A 1070 -40.72 -59.97 29.34
C VAL A 1070 -39.21 -59.94 29.00
N MET A 1071 -38.30 -59.60 29.94
CA MET A 1071 -37.80 -60.38 31.10
C MET A 1071 -37.26 -61.78 30.81
N GLN A 1072 -36.01 -62.06 31.26
CA GLN A 1072 -35.81 -63.00 32.39
C GLN A 1072 -34.38 -62.98 32.97
N GLN A 1073 -34.30 -63.09 34.31
CA GLN A 1073 -33.19 -63.62 35.13
C GLN A 1073 -31.83 -62.85 35.12
N ALA A 1074 -31.14 -62.58 36.23
CA ALA A 1074 -31.41 -62.74 37.68
C ALA A 1074 -30.47 -61.76 38.46
N ILE A 1075 -30.41 -61.62 39.81
CA ILE A 1075 -31.05 -62.31 40.95
C ILE A 1075 -31.24 -61.32 42.14
N ILE A 1076 -31.67 -61.81 43.31
CA ILE A 1076 -31.99 -61.10 44.58
C ILE A 1076 -31.72 -62.09 45.77
N PRO A 1077 -31.66 -61.72 47.09
CA PRO A 1077 -32.40 -60.66 47.77
C PRO A 1077 -31.60 -59.70 48.75
N PRO A 1078 -31.74 -59.63 50.12
CA PRO A 1078 -32.31 -58.38 50.69
C PRO A 1078 -31.83 -57.84 52.08
N PHE A 1079 -32.39 -56.68 52.46
CA PHE A 1079 -32.75 -56.16 53.82
C PHE A 1079 -31.62 -55.92 54.87
N PHE A 1080 -31.73 -55.00 55.85
CA PHE A 1080 -32.85 -54.26 56.48
C PHE A 1080 -32.35 -52.85 56.98
N SER A 1081 -33.08 -51.89 57.59
CA SER A 1081 -34.46 -51.76 58.12
C SER A 1081 -35.01 -50.30 58.04
N LEU A 1082 -35.88 -49.90 58.97
CA LEU A 1082 -36.54 -48.59 59.22
C LEU A 1082 -36.55 -48.35 60.77
N PRO A 1083 -37.26 -47.36 61.38
CA PRO A 1083 -37.99 -46.15 60.88
C PRO A 1083 -37.68 -44.82 61.64
N PHE A 1084 -38.20 -43.66 61.16
CA PHE A 1084 -39.33 -42.91 61.80
C PHE A 1084 -39.69 -41.53 61.19
N THR A 1085 -41.01 -41.24 61.14
CA THR A 1085 -41.72 -39.94 61.03
C THR A 1085 -41.44 -38.94 59.87
N ASN A 1086 -42.26 -39.14 58.82
CA ASN A 1086 -43.04 -38.15 58.04
C ASN A 1086 -43.86 -37.17 58.96
N PRO A 1087 -44.62 -36.12 58.49
CA PRO A 1087 -45.24 -35.96 57.15
C PRO A 1087 -45.43 -34.54 56.52
N ILE A 1088 -45.72 -34.52 55.19
CA ILE A 1088 -46.50 -33.49 54.40
C ILE A 1088 -45.91 -32.06 54.26
N GLY A 1089 -45.96 -31.37 53.11
CA GLY A 1089 -46.37 -31.76 51.75
C GLY A 1089 -46.85 -30.60 50.85
N ASN A 1090 -46.77 -30.81 49.53
CA ASN A 1090 -47.49 -30.15 48.41
C ASN A 1090 -47.13 -28.71 47.93
N ASP A 1091 -46.76 -28.67 46.64
CA ASP A 1091 -47.36 -27.90 45.53
C ASP A 1091 -47.25 -26.36 45.35
N GLU A 1092 -46.65 -26.01 44.20
CA GLU A 1092 -47.16 -25.11 43.14
C GLU A 1092 -47.40 -23.58 43.29
N LEU A 1093 -47.22 -22.91 42.14
CA LEU A 1093 -47.94 -21.74 41.61
C LEU A 1093 -47.94 -20.39 42.37
N ALA A 1094 -46.90 -19.62 42.07
CA ALA A 1094 -46.99 -18.33 41.34
C ALA A 1094 -47.52 -17.03 42.01
N ASN A 1095 -47.16 -15.92 41.33
CA ASN A 1095 -47.86 -14.63 41.22
C ASN A 1095 -47.81 -13.55 42.33
N VAL A 1096 -46.98 -12.52 42.06
CA VAL A 1096 -47.42 -11.11 41.80
C VAL A 1096 -47.67 -10.11 42.98
N LEU A 1097 -47.39 -8.82 42.70
CA LEU A 1097 -47.77 -7.54 43.39
C LEU A 1097 -47.02 -7.03 44.65
N TRP A 1098 -46.15 -6.03 44.42
CA TRP A 1098 -46.22 -4.61 44.87
C TRP A 1098 -46.07 -4.12 46.35
N LEU A 1099 -45.17 -3.13 46.51
CA LEU A 1099 -45.18 -1.93 47.37
C LEU A 1099 -45.27 -2.00 48.92
N ARG A 1100 -44.19 -1.55 49.61
CA ARG A 1100 -44.02 -0.22 50.30
C ARG A 1100 -42.62 -0.16 50.99
N ARG A 1101 -41.84 0.95 50.96
CA ARG A 1101 -41.89 2.21 51.77
C ARG A 1101 -41.82 1.97 53.30
N LEU A 1102 -40.92 2.56 54.10
CA LEU A 1102 -39.76 3.48 53.89
C LEU A 1102 -38.53 2.91 54.70
N GLN A 1103 -37.49 3.57 55.23
CA GLN A 1103 -36.98 4.96 55.36
C GLN A 1103 -35.48 4.92 55.78
N GLY A 1104 -34.60 5.91 55.60
CA GLY A 1104 -34.65 7.12 54.77
C GLY A 1104 -33.56 8.19 55.10
N LEU A 1105 -33.02 8.83 54.05
CA LEU A 1105 -32.29 10.13 53.98
C LEU A 1105 -30.94 10.31 54.74
N PRO A 1106 -30.09 11.31 54.37
CA PRO A 1106 -30.07 12.22 53.20
C PRO A 1106 -29.04 11.76 52.11
N SER A 1107 -29.16 12.02 50.80
CA SER A 1107 -28.99 13.28 49.99
C SER A 1107 -27.55 13.88 50.04
N VAL A 1108 -26.97 14.46 48.97
CA VAL A 1108 -27.51 15.16 47.78
C VAL A 1108 -26.65 14.91 46.49
N ALA A 1109 -27.31 14.73 45.33
CA ALA A 1109 -26.85 14.89 43.92
C ALA A 1109 -25.55 14.19 43.41
N GLY A 1110 -25.46 13.77 42.14
CA GLY A 1110 -26.47 13.71 41.08
C GLY A 1110 -25.85 13.61 39.67
N GLY A 1111 -26.54 12.97 38.72
CA GLY A 1111 -26.14 12.88 37.30
C GLY A 1111 -26.10 11.45 36.77
N THR A 1112 -27.17 11.03 36.09
CA THR A 1112 -27.28 9.69 35.46
C THR A 1112 -27.63 9.79 33.99
N TYR A 1113 -26.92 9.05 33.15
CA TYR A 1113 -27.40 8.57 31.85
C TYR A 1113 -27.10 7.08 31.72
N SER A 1114 -28.04 6.31 31.18
CA SER A 1114 -27.94 4.86 31.01
C SER A 1114 -28.15 4.47 29.56
N LEU A 1115 -27.42 3.45 29.10
CA LEU A 1115 -27.75 2.74 27.87
C LEU A 1115 -28.87 1.73 28.13
N ARG A 1116 -29.81 1.59 27.20
CA ARG A 1116 -30.29 0.27 26.79
C ARG A 1116 -30.79 0.24 25.35
N VAL A 1117 -30.66 -0.93 24.75
CA VAL A 1117 -30.94 -1.25 23.34
C VAL A 1117 -32.37 -1.78 23.19
N SER A 1118 -32.96 -1.64 22.00
CA SER A 1118 -34.05 -2.50 21.52
C SER A 1118 -33.76 -2.96 20.08
N MET A 1119 -34.18 -4.19 19.76
CA MET A 1119 -34.03 -4.81 18.43
C MET A 1119 -35.37 -4.88 17.69
N THR A 1120 -35.32 -5.05 16.37
CA THR A 1120 -36.33 -5.79 15.60
C THR A 1120 -35.64 -6.65 14.53
N GLY A 1121 -35.96 -7.96 14.48
CA GLY A 1121 -35.64 -8.85 13.35
C GLY A 1121 -36.79 -8.87 12.32
N ALA A 1122 -36.85 -9.75 11.33
CA ALA A 1122 -35.93 -10.79 10.80
C ALA A 1122 -36.30 -10.99 9.30
N LEU A 1123 -35.52 -11.64 8.42
CA LEU A 1123 -35.42 -13.09 8.17
C LEU A 1123 -34.69 -13.27 6.81
N GLY A 1124 -33.96 -14.36 6.58
CA GLY A 1124 -33.34 -14.69 5.28
C GLY A 1124 -32.20 -15.70 5.42
N CYS A 1125 -32.04 -16.64 4.47
CA CYS A 1125 -31.24 -17.85 4.73
C CYS A 1125 -30.42 -18.37 3.53
N GLN A 1126 -29.35 -19.11 3.85
CA GLN A 1126 -28.51 -20.00 3.03
C GLN A 1126 -27.40 -19.43 2.11
N ARG A 1127 -26.17 -19.93 2.36
CA ARG A 1127 -25.16 -20.57 1.46
C ARG A 1127 -24.87 -19.91 0.08
N ASN A 1128 -23.61 -19.78 -0.38
CA ASN A 1128 -22.47 -20.71 -0.17
C ASN A 1128 -21.06 -20.09 -0.32
N LEU A 1129 -20.08 -20.82 0.21
CA LEU A 1129 -18.60 -20.72 0.13
C LEU A 1129 -17.94 -19.98 -1.06
N GLY A 1130 -16.88 -19.19 -0.76
CA GLY A 1130 -15.88 -18.78 -1.76
C GLY A 1130 -14.75 -17.87 -1.24
N ARG A 1131 -13.53 -18.43 -1.01
CA ARG A 1131 -12.21 -17.77 -0.83
C ARG A 1131 -12.14 -16.47 0.01
N ILE A 1132 -11.61 -16.57 1.24
CA ILE A 1132 -11.01 -15.43 1.95
C ILE A 1132 -9.50 -15.39 1.68
N THR A 1133 -9.02 -14.25 1.17
CA THR A 1133 -7.57 -13.97 1.03
C THR A 1133 -7.12 -13.09 2.20
N TYR A 1134 -5.94 -13.35 2.75
CA TYR A 1134 -5.42 -12.63 3.92
C TYR A 1134 -5.21 -11.14 3.65
N PHE A 1135 -5.83 -10.27 4.44
CA PHE A 1135 -5.45 -8.87 4.61
C PHE A 1135 -4.81 -8.66 5.98
N GLY A 1136 -3.65 -8.00 6.01
CA GLY A 1136 -2.96 -7.67 7.26
C GLY A 1136 -3.59 -6.47 7.96
N ILE A 1137 -3.86 -6.59 9.26
CA ILE A 1137 -4.33 -5.48 10.09
C ILE A 1137 -3.12 -4.64 10.54
N LEU A 1138 -2.99 -3.41 10.02
CA LEU A 1138 -2.19 -2.40 10.71
C LEU A 1138 -2.97 -1.87 11.91
N ILE A 1139 -2.38 -1.97 13.10
CA ILE A 1139 -2.84 -1.23 14.27
C ILE A 1139 -2.15 0.13 14.24
N LEU A 1140 -2.91 1.19 14.01
CA LEU A 1140 -2.46 2.56 14.22
C LEU A 1140 -2.51 2.86 15.72
N ILE A 1141 -1.35 3.15 16.31
CA ILE A 1141 -1.26 3.77 17.64
C ILE A 1141 -1.22 5.28 17.42
N ASP A 1142 -2.32 5.96 17.76
CA ASP A 1142 -2.38 7.41 17.76
C ASP A 1142 -1.63 7.99 18.98
N ARG A 1143 -0.94 9.10 18.79
CA ARG A 1143 -0.24 9.85 19.84
C ARG A 1143 -0.56 11.34 19.68
N SER A 1144 -1.37 11.87 20.59
CA SER A 1144 -1.59 13.30 20.78
C SER A 1144 -1.01 13.74 22.12
N ASP A 1145 0.07 14.51 22.08
CA ASP A 1145 0.68 15.15 23.26
C ASP A 1145 -0.09 16.41 23.67
N HIS A 1146 -0.27 16.63 24.98
CA HIS A 1146 -0.42 17.95 25.62
C HIS A 1146 0.05 17.86 27.10
N GLY A 1147 0.93 18.76 27.54
CA GLY A 1147 1.32 18.92 28.96
C GLY A 1147 0.25 19.67 29.77
N TYR A 1148 0.27 19.76 31.11
CA TYR A 1148 1.30 19.47 32.13
C TYR A 1148 0.59 18.95 33.43
N THR A 1149 1.13 18.78 34.65
CA THR A 1149 2.29 19.34 35.37
C THR A 1149 2.68 18.47 36.58
N ASN A 1150 3.78 18.80 37.27
CA ASN A 1150 4.26 18.20 38.53
C ASN A 1150 3.18 17.90 39.60
N GLN A 1151 3.11 16.66 40.10
CA GLN A 1151 3.47 16.35 41.50
C GLN A 1151 3.55 14.83 41.79
N THR A 1152 4.25 14.48 42.86
CA THR A 1152 4.60 13.12 43.30
C THR A 1152 3.42 12.27 43.81
N ARG A 1153 3.32 11.00 43.39
CA ARG A 1153 3.50 9.84 44.30
C ARG A 1153 3.52 8.47 43.61
N ILE A 1154 4.17 7.54 44.32
CA ILE A 1154 4.36 6.10 44.05
C ILE A 1154 3.02 5.34 43.94
N HIS A 1155 2.90 4.42 42.97
CA HIS A 1155 2.49 3.03 43.23
C HIS A 1155 2.88 2.09 42.07
N LYS A 1156 3.24 0.84 42.40
CA LYS A 1156 3.50 -0.24 41.43
C LYS A 1156 2.20 -0.78 40.83
N ASN A 1157 2.30 -1.41 39.65
CA ASN A 1157 1.77 -2.77 39.45
C ASN A 1157 2.46 -3.44 38.26
N ASP A 1158 2.66 -4.76 38.37
CA ASP A 1158 3.45 -5.58 37.45
C ASP A 1158 2.57 -6.37 36.45
N GLY A 1159 3.18 -6.95 35.41
CA GLY A 1159 2.52 -7.94 34.54
C GLY A 1159 2.84 -7.81 33.05
N GLY A 1160 3.83 -8.58 32.56
CA GLY A 1160 4.19 -8.60 31.13
C GLY A 1160 5.02 -9.83 30.77
N SER A 1161 4.37 -10.91 30.35
CA SER A 1161 5.00 -12.23 30.21
C SER A 1161 5.81 -12.46 28.93
N ARG A 1162 7.01 -13.02 29.11
CA ARG A 1162 7.75 -13.87 28.16
C ARG A 1162 8.35 -15.02 28.98
N GLY A 1163 8.57 -16.23 28.47
CA GLY A 1163 8.43 -16.68 27.09
C GLY A 1163 9.68 -17.39 26.57
N PHE A 1164 10.33 -18.20 27.41
CA PHE A 1164 11.59 -18.88 27.10
C PHE A 1164 11.42 -20.03 26.09
N CYS A 1165 12.51 -20.26 25.34
CA CYS A 1165 12.73 -21.43 24.49
C CYS A 1165 14.24 -21.74 24.50
N GLY A 1166 14.60 -22.95 24.93
CA GLY A 1166 15.98 -23.35 25.24
C GLY A 1166 16.16 -23.57 26.74
N GLY A 1167 16.53 -24.75 27.24
CA GLY A 1167 16.27 -26.07 26.63
C GLY A 1167 17.50 -26.90 26.24
N LEU A 1168 17.92 -27.77 27.15
CA LEU A 1168 19.00 -28.76 26.96
C LEU A 1168 18.46 -30.16 26.61
N PHE A 1169 19.38 -31.09 26.31
CA PHE A 1169 19.06 -32.40 25.72
C PHE A 1169 20.24 -33.40 25.85
N ALA A 1170 20.41 -34.02 27.01
CA ALA A 1170 21.36 -35.11 27.26
C ALA A 1170 20.90 -35.93 28.49
N ALA A 1171 21.03 -37.27 28.55
CA ALA A 1171 21.34 -38.22 27.48
C ALA A 1171 20.79 -39.63 27.79
N ALA A 1172 20.08 -40.25 26.84
CA ALA A 1172 19.87 -41.69 26.68
C ALA A 1172 19.40 -41.99 25.24
#